data_AF-A0A6N1VA68-F1
#
_entry.id   AF-A0A6N1VA68-F1
#
_cell.length_a   1.000
_cell.length_b   1.000
_cell.length_c   1.000
_cell.angle_alpha   90.00
_cell.angle_beta   90.00
_cell.angle_gamma   90.00
#
_symmetry.space_group_name_H-M   'P 1'
#
loop_
_entity.id
_entity.type
_entity.pdbx_description
1 polymer ?
#
loop_
_entity_poly.entity_id
_entity_poly.type
_entity_poly.pdbx_seq_one_letter_code
_entity_poly.pdbx_strand_id
1 'polypeptide(L)'
;MTQRYSDGTVTVSNGSTTVIGSGTAWEVALVAGGILFVGTDAAVIEEVVSDTELTLTRPWTGDPATNASYDIVLDSAEAARTIIANRQMADIVARINAGIALDDIGAMGTLAERDDYDDEAQGFIYGVTDDASGDLVVYVKASATNGDWAGPFAWRGPAGQQGPQGPRGDGFDYTGQGTPSDSIGNDGDTYLDTDTGDTYVKAGGTWGSPSGSIRGPQGVDGADPGIFMTFDTATADADPGAGNFRADDSDLSAATELYVSKTNRGGSDVSAWLLALDDSTSAVKGTLTITDPDSEAQTTFDVTGVTDATGYVKVAISNHGGATAYPDETPIGLMFSRTGDAGTGAVSSVNGKSGAVTLVPGDLGAGTVGEGVFEADTQSEAWTALGEVPEANLTNALAATLSNSGLIYNGTVSSIDIDAVDAGFKGLVDPDGVGNSGTFPPETASFWSISVEAQYSGTGRAVMRAVSYSAGDPDASGQNVSTWVRYKGSSSWGPWSQVLTSGNLPQATQAEMEAGTETAVRSMSPANVAQAIAALASGGGGGKNLLINALGTINQRGYTSGSATSSANEYTVDRWRVVTSGQSLSWTESEGVRTFTAPAGGVEQVIEGGAILSGDYVLSWDGTATATVNGNAVSNGGTVTLTGGSDVTVRFSGGTFSLPQLEMGDKATDFDARHPGQELFLCQRYYEEGTDLNGIYVQYNASYCRFNRVGFKATKRVSPTMTISGTRVGGGSGTIGSLFNSNEDADGFAPIFSISGGASGNVFVGTVTFTADAEL
;
A
#
# COMPACT_ATOMS: atom_id res chain seq x y z
N MET A 1 -18.49 26.84 19.97
CA MET A 1 -19.51 26.80 21.05
C MET A 1 -18.86 25.98 22.15
N THR A 2 -18.47 26.59 23.27
CA THR A 2 -17.72 25.90 24.34
C THR A 2 -18.59 24.83 24.98
N GLN A 3 -18.16 23.56 24.93
CA GLN A 3 -18.89 22.48 25.60
C GLN A 3 -18.67 22.57 27.12
N ARG A 4 -19.76 22.35 27.87
CA ARG A 4 -19.79 22.44 29.34
C ARG A 4 -20.42 21.20 29.95
N TYR A 5 -19.89 20.76 31.07
CA TYR A 5 -20.49 19.71 31.92
C TYR A 5 -20.91 20.32 33.26
N SER A 6 -22.17 20.17 33.64
CA SER A 6 -22.75 20.82 34.83
C SER A 6 -23.77 19.94 35.57
N ASP A 7 -23.78 18.63 35.31
CA ASP A 7 -24.73 17.71 35.92
C ASP A 7 -24.31 17.34 37.34
N GLY A 8 -25.25 17.39 38.28
CA GLY A 8 -24.99 17.14 39.71
C GLY A 8 -24.54 18.38 40.49
N THR A 9 -23.92 18.16 41.63
CA THR A 9 -23.41 19.22 42.53
C THR A 9 -22.04 18.87 43.09
N VAL A 10 -21.29 19.88 43.56
CA VAL A 10 -19.94 19.70 44.12
C VAL A 10 -19.79 20.27 45.52
N THR A 11 -18.91 19.65 46.30
CA THR A 11 -18.45 20.13 47.60
C THR A 11 -16.92 20.24 47.57
N VAL A 12 -16.40 21.43 47.87
CA VAL A 12 -14.97 21.73 47.94
C VAL A 12 -14.68 22.65 49.12
N SER A 13 -13.63 22.35 49.87
CA SER A 13 -13.16 23.17 51.00
C SER A 13 -11.98 24.04 50.58
N ASN A 14 -11.89 25.24 51.16
CA ASN A 14 -10.73 26.12 50.95
C ASN A 14 -9.44 25.41 51.42
N GLY A 15 -8.41 25.43 50.58
CA GLY A 15 -7.14 24.74 50.79
C GLY A 15 -7.17 23.23 50.48
N SER A 16 -8.27 22.67 49.99
CA SER A 16 -8.37 21.26 49.56
C SER A 16 -8.03 21.11 48.09
N THR A 17 -7.28 20.06 47.73
CA THR A 17 -7.16 19.61 46.32
C THR A 17 -8.28 18.66 45.92
N THR A 18 -9.03 18.10 46.87
CA THR A 18 -10.12 17.16 46.61
C THR A 18 -11.44 17.89 46.46
N VAL A 19 -12.21 17.51 45.44
CA VAL A 19 -13.60 17.94 45.19
C VAL A 19 -14.50 16.71 45.13
N ILE A 20 -15.59 16.74 45.90
CA ILE A 20 -16.55 15.64 45.97
C ILE A 20 -17.82 16.03 45.21
N GLY A 21 -18.20 15.21 44.24
CA GLY A 21 -19.42 15.31 43.45
C GLY A 21 -20.58 14.50 44.05
N SER A 22 -21.81 14.94 43.79
CA SER A 22 -23.04 14.19 44.07
C SER A 22 -23.96 14.25 42.86
N GLY A 23 -24.34 13.08 42.34
CA GLY A 23 -25.11 12.96 41.09
C GLY A 23 -24.30 13.31 39.84
N THR A 24 -22.98 13.16 39.91
CA THR A 24 -22.02 13.42 38.83
C THR A 24 -21.63 12.09 38.15
N ALA A 25 -21.12 12.17 36.92
CA ALA A 25 -20.58 11.04 36.16
C ALA A 25 -19.27 11.44 35.47
N TRP A 26 -18.28 11.84 36.26
CA TRP A 26 -17.05 12.47 35.78
C TRP A 26 -16.08 11.54 35.04
N GLU A 27 -16.05 10.24 35.35
CA GLU A 27 -15.25 9.28 34.59
C GLU A 27 -15.85 9.09 33.21
N VAL A 28 -17.18 8.95 33.15
CA VAL A 28 -17.90 8.79 31.88
C VAL A 28 -17.84 10.07 31.03
N ALA A 29 -17.90 11.24 31.66
CA ALA A 29 -17.82 12.53 30.99
C ALA A 29 -16.39 12.96 30.60
N LEU A 30 -15.36 12.19 30.99
CA LEU A 30 -13.95 12.39 30.62
C LEU A 30 -13.46 13.82 30.87
N VAL A 31 -13.69 14.33 32.09
CA VAL A 31 -13.48 15.75 32.45
C VAL A 31 -12.06 16.10 32.91
N ALA A 32 -11.14 15.11 32.93
CA ALA A 32 -9.74 15.30 33.34
C ALA A 32 -9.01 16.33 32.46
N GLY A 33 -8.25 17.24 33.08
CA GLY A 33 -7.60 18.37 32.39
C GLY A 33 -8.55 19.54 32.07
N GLY A 34 -9.83 19.45 32.42
CA GLY A 34 -10.79 20.54 32.32
C GLY A 34 -10.60 21.63 33.40
N ILE A 35 -11.28 22.77 33.22
CA ILE A 35 -11.35 23.82 34.24
C ILE A 35 -12.70 23.75 34.94
N LEU A 36 -12.68 23.47 36.25
CA LEU A 36 -13.84 23.52 37.14
C LEU A 36 -14.12 24.96 37.56
N PHE A 37 -15.35 25.41 37.40
CA PHE A 37 -15.88 26.66 37.92
C PHE A 37 -16.94 26.39 38.98
N VAL A 38 -16.78 27.00 40.16
CA VAL A 38 -17.80 27.01 41.22
C VAL A 38 -18.07 28.47 41.56
N GLY A 39 -19.22 28.99 41.15
CA GLY A 39 -19.49 30.43 41.21
C GLY A 39 -18.58 31.22 40.26
N THR A 40 -17.75 32.12 40.80
CA THR A 40 -16.76 32.89 40.02
C THR A 40 -15.33 32.35 40.13
N ASP A 41 -15.11 31.38 41.02
CA ASP A 41 -13.80 30.80 41.29
C ASP A 41 -13.55 29.60 40.38
N ALA A 42 -12.28 29.40 39.98
CA ALA A 42 -11.90 28.39 39.01
C ALA A 42 -10.64 27.61 39.41
N ALA A 43 -10.59 26.33 39.10
CA ALA A 43 -9.42 25.47 39.31
C ALA A 43 -9.27 24.44 38.18
N VAL A 44 -8.03 24.02 37.91
CA VAL A 44 -7.73 23.00 36.90
C VAL A 44 -7.85 21.62 37.54
N ILE A 45 -8.54 20.71 36.85
CA ILE A 45 -8.69 19.31 37.24
C ILE A 45 -7.43 18.56 36.82
N GLU A 46 -6.74 17.96 37.79
CA GLU A 46 -5.55 17.13 37.56
C GLU A 46 -5.96 15.70 37.18
N GLU A 47 -6.81 15.08 38.00
CA GLU A 47 -7.25 13.70 37.81
C GLU A 47 -8.73 13.55 38.20
N VAL A 48 -9.42 12.61 37.54
CA VAL A 48 -10.74 12.15 37.96
C VAL A 48 -10.53 10.82 38.69
N VAL A 49 -10.81 10.80 39.99
CA VAL A 49 -10.58 9.65 40.88
C VAL A 49 -11.76 8.68 40.81
N SER A 50 -12.98 9.19 40.62
CA SER A 50 -14.19 8.41 40.36
C SER A 50 -15.26 9.30 39.71
N ASP A 51 -16.40 8.71 39.32
CA ASP A 51 -17.57 9.47 38.87
C ASP A 51 -18.03 10.57 39.85
N THR A 52 -17.62 10.48 41.12
CA THR A 52 -17.98 11.41 42.22
C THR A 52 -16.79 12.07 42.91
N GLU A 53 -15.57 11.91 42.43
CA GLU A 53 -14.38 12.52 43.06
C GLU A 53 -13.35 12.94 42.02
N LEU A 54 -12.81 14.15 42.18
CA LEU A 54 -11.71 14.65 41.35
C LEU A 54 -10.67 15.38 42.21
N THR A 55 -9.44 15.45 41.68
CA THR A 55 -8.34 16.20 42.28
C THR A 55 -7.98 17.41 41.42
N LEU A 56 -7.59 18.50 42.10
CA LEU A 56 -7.19 19.76 41.50
C LEU A 56 -5.67 19.89 41.52
N THR A 57 -5.09 20.46 40.46
CA THR A 57 -3.63 20.67 40.34
C THR A 57 -3.08 21.58 41.43
N ARG A 58 -3.93 22.39 42.06
CA ARG A 58 -3.59 23.27 43.19
C ARG A 58 -4.72 23.27 44.21
N PRO A 59 -4.42 23.45 45.51
CA PRO A 59 -5.44 23.62 46.53
C PRO A 59 -6.45 24.71 46.15
N TRP A 60 -7.74 24.44 46.36
CA TRP A 60 -8.83 25.37 46.07
C TRP A 60 -8.64 26.68 46.84
N THR A 61 -8.56 27.80 46.13
CA THR A 61 -8.35 29.13 46.71
C THR A 61 -9.62 29.99 46.78
N GLY A 62 -10.73 29.47 46.25
CA GLY A 62 -12.03 30.13 46.28
C GLY A 62 -12.76 29.94 47.61
N ASP A 63 -13.96 30.52 47.69
CA ASP A 63 -14.81 30.32 48.87
C ASP A 63 -15.18 28.81 48.99
N PRO A 64 -15.21 28.26 50.22
CA PRO A 64 -15.64 26.88 50.42
C PRO A 64 -17.11 26.73 50.04
N ALA A 65 -17.44 25.67 49.31
CA ALA A 65 -18.77 25.43 48.77
C ALA A 65 -19.23 24.01 49.08
N THR A 66 -20.51 23.84 49.43
CA THR A 66 -21.11 22.53 49.74
C THR A 66 -22.36 22.32 48.90
N ASN A 67 -22.42 21.21 48.17
CA ASN A 67 -23.50 20.86 47.21
C ASN A 67 -23.85 22.02 46.25
N ALA A 68 -22.82 22.74 45.79
CA ALA A 68 -22.98 23.87 44.90
C ALA A 68 -23.11 23.44 43.43
N SER A 69 -23.81 24.26 42.64
CA SER A 69 -23.77 24.15 41.17
C SER A 69 -22.39 24.53 40.65
N TYR A 70 -21.99 23.90 39.56
CA TYR A 70 -20.67 24.07 38.95
C TYR A 70 -20.76 23.95 37.43
N ASP A 71 -19.73 24.42 36.75
CA ASP A 71 -19.51 24.21 35.32
C ASP A 71 -18.09 23.71 35.10
N ILE A 72 -17.90 22.66 34.30
CA ILE A 72 -16.58 22.27 33.79
C ILE A 72 -16.52 22.60 32.30
N VAL A 73 -15.48 23.34 31.90
CA VAL A 73 -15.21 23.63 30.49
C VAL A 73 -14.38 22.48 29.89
N LEU A 74 -14.94 21.82 28.88
CA LEU A 74 -14.36 20.61 28.27
C LEU A 74 -13.35 20.90 27.14
N ASP A 75 -13.34 22.11 26.57
CA ASP A 75 -12.43 22.50 25.48
C ASP A 75 -10.94 22.32 25.86
N SER A 76 -10.58 22.51 27.15
CA SER A 76 -9.23 22.25 27.69
C SER A 76 -8.90 20.76 27.89
N ALA A 77 -9.91 19.91 28.08
CA ALA A 77 -9.76 18.45 28.18
C ALA A 77 -9.60 17.79 26.80
N GLU A 78 -10.18 18.36 25.74
CA GLU A 78 -9.91 17.99 24.34
C GLU A 78 -8.51 18.44 23.87
N ALA A 79 -8.06 19.62 24.30
CA ALA A 79 -6.69 20.10 24.03
C ALA A 79 -5.61 19.23 24.72
N ALA A 80 -5.87 18.74 25.94
CA ALA A 80 -4.99 17.80 26.64
C ALA A 80 -4.88 16.45 25.91
N ARG A 81 -5.98 15.96 25.31
CA ARG A 81 -5.99 14.75 24.46
C ARG A 81 -5.17 14.94 23.17
N THR A 82 -5.19 16.13 22.60
CA THR A 82 -4.37 16.48 21.41
C THR A 82 -2.88 16.55 21.74
N ILE A 83 -2.49 16.96 22.96
CA ILE A 83 -1.08 16.98 23.41
C ILE A 83 -0.55 15.55 23.63
N ILE A 84 -1.37 14.62 24.09
CA ILE A 84 -0.99 13.20 24.23
C ILE A 84 -0.84 12.55 22.85
N ALA A 85 -1.77 12.80 21.92
CA ALA A 85 -1.65 12.36 20.53
C ALA A 85 -0.42 12.98 19.83
N ASN A 86 -0.12 14.26 20.09
CA ASN A 86 1.08 14.92 19.55
C ASN A 86 2.38 14.44 20.23
N ARG A 87 2.34 14.03 21.49
CA ARG A 87 3.48 13.40 22.18
C ARG A 87 3.73 11.97 21.68
N GLN A 88 2.67 11.22 21.39
CA GLN A 88 2.73 9.91 20.73
C GLN A 88 3.18 10.04 19.27
N MET A 89 2.72 11.07 18.56
CA MET A 89 3.21 11.39 17.22
C MET A 89 4.68 11.82 17.26
N ALA A 90 5.11 12.57 18.29
CA ALA A 90 6.52 12.94 18.48
C ALA A 90 7.40 11.73 18.83
N ASP A 91 6.88 10.75 19.57
CA ASP A 91 7.55 9.48 19.86
C ASP A 91 7.64 8.58 18.62
N ILE A 92 6.57 8.46 17.85
CA ILE A 92 6.53 7.76 16.56
C ILE A 92 7.45 8.44 15.55
N VAL A 93 7.46 9.77 15.47
CA VAL A 93 8.37 10.54 14.61
C VAL A 93 9.81 10.43 15.09
N ALA A 94 10.08 10.32 16.40
CA ALA A 94 11.42 10.04 16.92
C ALA A 94 11.90 8.62 16.56
N ARG A 95 11.01 7.62 16.58
CA ARG A 95 11.29 6.23 16.17
C ARG A 95 11.44 6.06 14.66
N ILE A 96 10.68 6.82 13.88
CA ILE A 96 10.79 6.90 12.41
C ILE A 96 12.07 7.65 12.01
N ASN A 97 12.40 8.75 12.67
CA ASN A 97 13.64 9.50 12.40
C ASN A 97 14.90 8.75 12.86
N ALA A 98 14.77 7.78 13.77
CA ALA A 98 15.82 6.85 14.13
C ALA A 98 15.98 5.68 13.13
N GLY A 99 15.08 5.55 12.14
CA GLY A 99 15.17 4.56 11.07
C GLY A 99 15.08 3.11 11.55
N ILE A 100 14.26 2.84 12.57
CA ILE A 100 14.23 1.51 13.20
C ILE A 100 13.00 0.72 12.71
N ALA A 101 13.19 -0.18 11.74
CA ALA A 101 12.25 -1.24 11.36
C ALA A 101 12.72 -2.62 11.90
N LEU A 102 11.82 -3.61 12.01
CA LEU A 102 12.13 -4.95 12.59
C LEU A 102 13.22 -5.71 11.80
N ASP A 103 13.39 -5.34 10.54
CA ASP A 103 14.35 -5.81 9.55
C ASP A 103 15.74 -5.18 9.68
N ASP A 104 15.91 -4.12 10.50
CA ASP A 104 17.18 -3.42 10.70
C ASP A 104 18.00 -3.95 11.90
N ILE A 105 17.48 -4.95 12.63
CA ILE A 105 18.22 -5.58 13.74
C ILE A 105 19.30 -6.49 13.14
N GLY A 106 20.57 -6.05 13.24
CA GLY A 106 21.71 -6.75 12.64
C GLY A 106 22.09 -8.04 13.37
N ALA A 107 21.85 -8.13 14.68
CA ALA A 107 22.02 -9.33 15.48
C ALA A 107 21.19 -9.29 16.77
N MET A 108 20.92 -10.47 17.34
CA MET A 108 20.18 -10.62 18.59
C MET A 108 20.84 -11.65 19.51
N GLY A 109 20.74 -11.44 20.82
CA GLY A 109 21.29 -12.38 21.82
C GLY A 109 21.27 -11.79 23.22
N THR A 110 22.15 -12.28 24.08
CA THR A 110 22.29 -11.80 25.46
C THR A 110 23.01 -10.46 25.53
N LEU A 111 22.85 -9.72 26.63
CA LEU A 111 23.59 -8.47 26.84
C LEU A 111 25.12 -8.68 26.82
N ALA A 112 25.57 -9.86 27.25
CA ALA A 112 26.99 -10.24 27.25
C ALA A 112 27.53 -10.50 25.83
N GLU A 113 26.70 -11.04 24.93
CA GLU A 113 27.06 -11.32 23.54
C GLU A 113 27.03 -10.07 22.65
N ARG A 114 26.46 -8.95 23.11
CA ARG A 114 26.52 -7.67 22.41
C ARG A 114 27.95 -7.17 22.22
N ASP A 115 28.82 -7.40 23.22
CA ASP A 115 30.20 -6.89 23.20
C ASP A 115 31.03 -7.51 22.05
N ASP A 116 30.62 -8.67 21.52
CA ASP A 116 31.21 -9.28 20.32
C ASP A 116 30.99 -8.44 19.04
N TYR A 117 30.05 -7.48 19.09
CA TYR A 117 29.70 -6.57 18.00
C TYR A 117 30.22 -5.15 18.23
N ASP A 118 31.17 -4.96 19.16
CA ASP A 118 31.73 -3.65 19.48
C ASP A 118 32.48 -2.99 18.31
N ASP A 119 32.96 -3.77 17.34
CA ASP A 119 33.66 -3.29 16.15
C ASP A 119 32.73 -2.98 14.96
N GLU A 120 31.41 -3.13 15.14
CA GLU A 120 30.42 -2.85 14.10
C GLU A 120 30.27 -1.35 13.79
N ALA A 121 29.77 -1.06 12.58
CA ALA A 121 29.63 0.31 12.09
C ALA A 121 28.63 1.14 12.92
N GLN A 122 28.83 2.47 12.91
CA GLN A 122 27.85 3.41 13.49
C GLN A 122 26.46 3.15 12.90
N GLY A 123 25.45 3.04 13.77
CA GLY A 123 24.08 2.73 13.39
C GLY A 123 23.72 1.24 13.42
N PHE A 124 24.67 0.33 13.67
CA PHE A 124 24.37 -1.10 13.87
C PHE A 124 23.47 -1.29 15.10
N ILE A 125 22.42 -2.11 14.95
CA ILE A 125 21.39 -2.34 15.97
C ILE A 125 21.50 -3.78 16.50
N TYR A 126 21.66 -3.91 17.82
CA TYR A 126 21.69 -5.20 18.52
C TYR A 126 20.47 -5.35 19.43
N GLY A 127 19.72 -6.44 19.25
CA GLY A 127 18.56 -6.79 20.09
C GLY A 127 18.96 -7.68 21.27
N VAL A 128 18.70 -7.22 22.49
CA VAL A 128 18.95 -7.97 23.73
C VAL A 128 17.67 -8.66 24.17
N THR A 129 17.71 -9.99 24.28
CA THR A 129 16.55 -10.83 24.59
C THR A 129 16.51 -11.32 26.04
N ASP A 130 17.56 -11.10 26.82
CA ASP A 130 17.72 -11.59 28.19
C ASP A 130 17.69 -10.49 29.25
N ASP A 131 17.01 -9.38 28.96
CA ASP A 131 16.89 -8.29 29.91
C ASP A 131 16.22 -8.77 31.21
N ALA A 132 16.57 -8.16 32.35
CA ALA A 132 16.06 -8.56 33.67
C ALA A 132 14.54 -8.31 33.84
N SER A 133 13.91 -7.62 32.88
CA SER A 133 12.48 -7.31 32.78
C SER A 133 11.71 -8.38 32.00
N GLY A 134 12.39 -9.25 31.23
CA GLY A 134 11.81 -10.19 30.27
C GLY A 134 11.36 -9.55 28.96
N ASP A 135 11.77 -8.32 28.66
CA ASP A 135 11.36 -7.55 27.49
C ASP A 135 12.49 -7.45 26.44
N LEU A 136 12.10 -7.35 25.15
CA LEU A 136 13.05 -7.06 24.07
C LEU A 136 13.48 -5.59 24.13
N VAL A 137 14.79 -5.37 24.32
CA VAL A 137 15.41 -4.04 24.28
C VAL A 137 16.48 -3.99 23.19
N VAL A 138 16.66 -2.82 22.58
CA VAL A 138 17.67 -2.63 21.52
C VAL A 138 18.74 -1.62 21.92
N TYR A 139 19.96 -1.86 21.45
CA TYR A 139 21.10 -0.95 21.53
C TYR A 139 21.56 -0.57 20.12
N VAL A 140 22.01 0.67 19.94
CA VAL A 140 22.49 1.19 18.66
C VAL A 140 23.94 1.64 18.80
N LYS A 141 24.83 1.26 17.88
CA LYS A 141 26.20 1.78 17.84
C LYS A 141 26.18 3.29 17.63
N ALA A 142 26.55 4.05 18.65
CA ALA A 142 26.53 5.51 18.64
C ALA A 142 27.65 6.08 17.75
N SER A 143 28.78 5.37 17.68
CA SER A 143 29.91 5.68 16.80
C SER A 143 30.71 4.42 16.44
N ALA A 144 31.66 4.53 15.51
CA ALA A 144 32.61 3.46 15.18
C ALA A 144 33.66 3.21 16.29
N THR A 145 33.54 3.87 17.44
CA THR A 145 34.41 3.64 18.60
C THR A 145 33.98 2.35 19.29
N ASN A 146 34.93 1.46 19.59
CA ASN A 146 34.67 0.19 20.28
C ASN A 146 33.94 0.42 21.62
N GLY A 147 32.85 -0.32 21.86
CA GLY A 147 32.02 -0.23 23.08
C GLY A 147 31.08 0.97 23.17
N ASP A 148 31.04 1.86 22.17
CA ASP A 148 30.19 3.06 22.20
C ASP A 148 28.74 2.79 21.73
N TRP A 149 27.89 2.40 22.68
CA TRP A 149 26.48 2.05 22.47
C TRP A 149 25.50 3.08 23.06
N ALA A 150 24.44 3.40 22.33
CA ALA A 150 23.26 4.11 22.80
C ALA A 150 22.13 3.11 23.13
N GLY A 151 21.45 3.29 24.27
CA GLY A 151 20.38 2.40 24.74
C GLY A 151 20.47 2.12 26.25
N PRO A 152 19.63 1.20 26.78
CA PRO A 152 18.64 0.40 26.07
C PRO A 152 17.40 1.21 25.63
N PHE A 153 16.85 0.86 24.47
CA PHE A 153 15.54 1.34 24.01
C PHE A 153 14.55 0.18 24.02
N ALA A 154 13.42 0.34 24.71
CA ALA A 154 12.41 -0.73 24.80
C ALA A 154 11.61 -0.86 23.51
N TRP A 155 11.43 -2.10 23.01
CA TRP A 155 10.62 -2.39 21.82
C TRP A 155 9.17 -2.72 22.18
N ARG A 156 8.47 -1.80 22.83
CA ARG A 156 7.00 -1.80 22.95
C ARG A 156 6.47 -0.36 22.89
N GLY A 157 5.25 -0.18 22.37
CA GLY A 157 4.50 1.04 22.69
C GLY A 157 4.26 1.10 24.20
N PRO A 158 4.04 2.29 24.80
CA PRO A 158 3.71 2.36 26.22
C PRO A 158 2.53 1.43 26.47
N ALA A 159 2.67 0.51 27.44
CA ALA A 159 1.56 -0.32 27.87
C ALA A 159 0.36 0.61 28.15
N GLY A 160 -0.81 0.26 27.61
CA GLY A 160 -2.04 0.95 28.02
C GLY A 160 -2.08 0.97 29.55
N GLN A 161 -2.43 2.11 30.15
CA GLN A 161 -2.50 2.16 31.61
C GLN A 161 -3.36 0.99 32.08
N GLN A 162 -2.76 0.11 32.87
CA GLN A 162 -3.51 -0.89 33.60
C GLN A 162 -4.58 -0.12 34.35
N GLY A 163 -5.85 -0.44 34.12
CA GLY A 163 -6.95 0.15 34.88
C GLY A 163 -6.60 0.08 36.37
N PRO A 164 -7.00 1.08 37.17
CA PRO A 164 -6.57 1.20 38.55
C PRO A 164 -6.64 -0.17 39.22
N GLN A 165 -5.51 -0.60 39.77
CA GLN A 165 -5.46 -1.80 40.58
C GLN A 165 -6.55 -1.63 41.63
N GLY A 166 -7.59 -2.48 41.56
CA GLY A 166 -8.63 -2.51 42.57
C GLY A 166 -7.97 -2.56 43.96
N PRO A 167 -8.58 -1.96 44.99
CA PRO A 167 -7.98 -1.83 46.31
C PRO A 167 -7.32 -3.14 46.69
N ARG A 168 -6.04 -3.09 47.09
CA ARG A 168 -5.25 -4.23 47.55
C ARG A 168 -6.16 -5.09 48.42
N GLY A 169 -6.64 -6.19 47.86
CA GLY A 169 -7.37 -7.19 48.63
C GLY A 169 -6.44 -7.63 49.74
N ASP A 170 -6.96 -7.75 50.95
CA ASP A 170 -6.26 -8.43 52.03
C ASP A 170 -5.70 -9.74 51.45
N GLY A 171 -4.38 -9.76 51.24
CA GLY A 171 -3.71 -10.89 50.61
C GLY A 171 -3.86 -12.10 51.52
N PHE A 172 -3.89 -13.29 50.93
CA PHE A 172 -3.84 -14.53 51.69
C PHE A 172 -2.66 -14.47 52.68
N ASP A 173 -2.93 -14.79 53.95
CA ASP A 173 -1.92 -14.74 55.02
C ASP A 173 -0.73 -15.65 54.72
N TYR A 174 -0.97 -16.70 53.92
CA TYR A 174 0.03 -17.66 53.44
C TYR A 174 -0.19 -18.02 51.97
N THR A 175 0.92 -18.32 51.27
CA THR A 175 0.90 -18.89 49.91
C THR A 175 1.94 -20.00 49.81
N GLY A 176 1.66 -21.05 49.02
CA GLY A 176 2.58 -22.16 48.81
C GLY A 176 2.05 -23.21 47.84
N GLN A 177 2.90 -24.18 47.50
CA GLN A 177 2.55 -25.29 46.61
C GLN A 177 1.89 -26.44 47.39
N GLY A 178 0.71 -26.86 46.94
CA GLY A 178 -0.05 -27.97 47.53
C GLY A 178 -0.85 -27.60 48.78
N THR A 179 -1.59 -28.57 49.29
CA THR A 179 -2.46 -28.41 50.48
C THR A 179 -1.65 -27.95 51.71
N PRO A 180 -2.10 -26.90 52.42
CA PRO A 180 -1.37 -26.35 53.55
C PRO A 180 -1.25 -27.34 54.71
N SER A 181 -0.09 -27.33 55.37
CA SER A 181 0.14 -28.10 56.59
C SER A 181 -0.56 -27.45 57.79
N ASP A 182 -1.24 -28.25 58.61
CA ASP A 182 -1.86 -27.82 59.88
C ASP A 182 -0.85 -27.24 60.89
N SER A 183 0.46 -27.39 60.64
CA SER A 183 1.52 -26.77 61.45
C SER A 183 1.76 -25.28 61.16
N ILE A 184 1.12 -24.72 60.13
CA ILE A 184 1.31 -23.34 59.67
C ILE A 184 0.04 -22.53 59.97
N GLY A 185 0.17 -21.30 60.45
CA GLY A 185 -0.95 -20.38 60.71
C GLY A 185 -1.76 -20.64 61.99
N ASN A 186 -2.59 -19.67 62.34
CA ASN A 186 -3.58 -19.69 63.41
C ASN A 186 -5.00 -19.80 62.82
N ASP A 187 -5.98 -20.15 63.66
CA ASP A 187 -7.39 -20.16 63.25
C ASP A 187 -7.83 -18.76 62.82
N GLY A 188 -8.44 -18.67 61.64
CA GLY A 188 -8.82 -17.42 60.97
C GLY A 188 -7.90 -17.02 59.82
N ASP A 189 -6.70 -17.61 59.73
CA ASP A 189 -5.76 -17.33 58.64
C ASP A 189 -6.24 -17.94 57.31
N THR A 190 -5.82 -17.31 56.21
CA THR A 190 -6.17 -17.67 54.84
C THR A 190 -4.93 -18.16 54.06
N TYR A 191 -5.08 -19.19 53.23
CA TYR A 191 -3.98 -19.78 52.44
C TYR A 191 -4.38 -19.94 50.97
N LEU A 192 -3.45 -19.65 50.04
CA LEU A 192 -3.59 -19.93 48.61
C LEU A 192 -2.60 -21.01 48.16
N ASP A 193 -3.15 -22.10 47.60
CA ASP A 193 -2.38 -23.12 46.88
C ASP A 193 -2.06 -22.60 45.46
N THR A 194 -0.78 -22.37 45.18
CA THR A 194 -0.33 -21.82 43.89
C THR A 194 -0.40 -22.84 42.76
N ASP A 195 -0.48 -24.13 43.05
CA ASP A 195 -0.51 -25.19 42.03
C ASP A 195 -1.91 -25.34 41.44
N THR A 196 -2.92 -25.41 42.30
CA THR A 196 -4.32 -25.61 41.90
C THR A 196 -5.12 -24.32 41.84
N GLY A 197 -4.68 -23.26 42.54
CA GLY A 197 -5.45 -22.04 42.72
C GLY A 197 -6.51 -22.13 43.83
N ASP A 198 -6.47 -23.20 44.64
CA ASP A 198 -7.42 -23.40 45.72
C ASP A 198 -7.11 -22.54 46.94
N THR A 199 -8.16 -22.11 47.62
CA THR A 199 -8.09 -21.27 48.82
C THR A 199 -8.54 -22.08 50.04
N TYR A 200 -7.93 -21.81 51.20
CA TYR A 200 -8.23 -22.47 52.46
C TYR A 200 -8.37 -21.43 53.58
N VAL A 201 -9.19 -21.76 54.59
CA VAL A 201 -9.33 -20.96 55.83
C VAL A 201 -9.13 -21.89 57.02
N LYS A 202 -8.20 -21.56 57.90
CA LYS A 202 -7.90 -22.41 59.06
C LYS A 202 -8.97 -22.27 60.15
N ALA A 203 -9.51 -23.38 60.62
CA ALA A 203 -10.48 -23.41 61.71
C ALA A 203 -10.34 -24.69 62.54
N GLY A 204 -10.31 -24.56 63.87
CA GLY A 204 -10.19 -25.70 64.77
C GLY A 204 -8.81 -26.37 64.71
N GLY A 205 -7.76 -25.63 64.34
CA GLY A 205 -6.39 -26.12 64.21
C GLY A 205 -6.08 -26.83 62.89
N THR A 206 -7.03 -26.94 61.97
CA THR A 206 -6.85 -27.57 60.65
C THR A 206 -7.28 -26.66 59.51
N TRP A 207 -6.66 -26.81 58.35
CA TRP A 207 -7.02 -26.07 57.12
C TRP A 207 -8.24 -26.64 56.40
N GLY A 208 -8.66 -27.87 56.73
CA GLY A 208 -9.86 -28.49 56.17
C GLY A 208 -9.81 -28.69 54.64
N SER A 209 -10.98 -28.72 54.00
CA SER A 209 -11.13 -28.77 52.55
C SER A 209 -11.12 -27.36 51.94
N PRO A 210 -10.79 -27.21 50.64
CA PRO A 210 -10.77 -25.90 49.97
C PRO A 210 -12.06 -25.09 50.19
N SER A 211 -11.92 -23.83 50.63
CA SER A 211 -13.02 -22.87 50.80
C SER A 211 -13.52 -22.25 49.49
N GLY A 212 -12.74 -22.39 48.42
CA GLY A 212 -13.02 -21.89 47.08
C GLY A 212 -11.78 -21.99 46.18
N SER A 213 -11.88 -21.62 44.91
CA SER A 213 -10.75 -21.52 43.99
C SER A 213 -10.71 -20.14 43.35
N ILE A 214 -9.53 -19.55 43.22
CA ILE A 214 -9.34 -18.29 42.48
C ILE A 214 -9.20 -18.52 40.97
N ARG A 215 -9.08 -19.78 40.53
CA ARG A 215 -9.23 -20.14 39.12
C ARG A 215 -10.72 -20.36 38.84
N GLY A 216 -11.25 -19.66 37.83
CA GLY A 216 -12.60 -19.95 37.34
C GLY A 216 -12.68 -21.39 36.81
N PRO A 217 -13.90 -21.93 36.58
CA PRO A 217 -14.02 -23.19 35.85
C PRO A 217 -13.26 -23.06 34.52
N GLN A 218 -12.46 -24.07 34.18
CA GLN A 218 -11.84 -24.16 32.85
C GLN A 218 -12.94 -23.96 31.81
N GLY A 219 -12.72 -23.08 30.82
CA GLY A 219 -13.65 -22.93 29.72
C GLY A 219 -13.87 -24.27 29.03
N VAL A 220 -15.03 -24.49 28.42
CA VAL A 220 -15.16 -25.63 27.50
C VAL A 220 -14.08 -25.50 26.44
N ASP A 221 -13.32 -26.57 26.20
CA ASP A 221 -12.34 -26.58 25.12
C ASP A 221 -13.05 -26.18 23.82
N GLY A 222 -12.40 -25.32 23.04
CA GLY A 222 -12.95 -24.83 21.79
C GLY A 222 -13.27 -26.02 20.89
N ALA A 223 -14.49 -26.10 20.38
CA ALA A 223 -14.85 -27.18 19.46
C ALA A 223 -13.90 -27.16 18.26
N ASP A 224 -13.11 -28.22 18.12
CA ASP A 224 -12.21 -28.38 16.99
C ASP A 224 -12.99 -28.28 15.66
N PRO A 225 -12.44 -27.61 14.64
CA PRO A 225 -13.09 -27.49 13.34
C PRO A 225 -13.16 -28.85 12.63
N GLY A 226 -14.32 -29.24 12.10
CA GLY A 226 -14.43 -30.45 11.25
C GLY A 226 -15.80 -31.15 11.28
N ILE A 227 -15.91 -32.26 10.55
CA ILE A 227 -17.05 -33.20 10.63
C ILE A 227 -16.76 -34.21 11.74
N PHE A 228 -17.62 -34.24 12.76
CA PHE A 228 -17.47 -35.15 13.90
C PHE A 228 -17.96 -36.55 13.60
N MET A 229 -17.06 -37.53 13.74
CA MET A 229 -17.32 -38.95 13.63
C MET A 229 -16.82 -39.68 14.89
N THR A 230 -16.98 -41.00 14.92
CA THR A 230 -16.42 -41.91 15.92
C THR A 230 -15.61 -42.99 15.21
N PHE A 231 -14.40 -43.32 15.70
CA PHE A 231 -13.58 -44.38 15.13
C PHE A 231 -14.08 -45.77 15.54
N ASP A 232 -14.24 -46.66 14.57
CA ASP A 232 -14.55 -48.08 14.72
C ASP A 232 -13.33 -48.91 14.26
N THR A 233 -12.87 -49.83 15.11
CA THR A 233 -11.69 -50.67 14.87
C THR A 233 -11.95 -51.87 13.95
N ALA A 234 -13.19 -52.13 13.55
CA ALA A 234 -13.49 -53.14 12.54
C ALA A 234 -12.87 -52.78 11.18
N THR A 235 -12.51 -53.78 10.38
CA THR A 235 -11.82 -53.57 9.08
C THR A 235 -12.62 -54.04 7.86
N ALA A 236 -13.84 -54.52 8.09
CA ALA A 236 -14.66 -55.04 7.01
C ALA A 236 -15.24 -53.92 6.13
N ASP A 237 -15.20 -54.14 4.82
CA ASP A 237 -15.90 -53.34 3.82
C ASP A 237 -17.43 -53.51 3.97
N ALA A 238 -18.01 -52.70 4.83
CA ALA A 238 -19.43 -52.62 5.14
C ALA A 238 -19.74 -51.23 5.72
N ASP A 239 -21.03 -50.92 5.88
CA ASP A 239 -21.46 -49.69 6.57
C ASP A 239 -20.98 -49.71 8.05
N PRO A 240 -20.20 -48.72 8.51
CA PRO A 240 -19.75 -48.61 9.91
C PRO A 240 -20.87 -48.20 10.88
N GLY A 241 -22.04 -47.82 10.36
CA GLY A 241 -23.17 -47.32 11.14
C GLY A 241 -23.12 -45.80 11.33
N ALA A 242 -24.29 -45.22 11.58
CA ALA A 242 -24.46 -43.77 11.67
C ALA A 242 -23.53 -43.16 12.73
N GLY A 243 -22.78 -42.14 12.31
CA GLY A 243 -21.81 -41.43 13.16
C GLY A 243 -20.40 -42.02 13.17
N ASN A 244 -20.16 -43.16 12.51
CA ASN A 244 -18.89 -43.87 12.60
C ASN A 244 -18.08 -43.86 11.29
N PHE A 245 -16.77 -44.05 11.41
CA PHE A 245 -15.90 -44.38 10.30
C PHE A 245 -14.85 -45.42 10.75
N ARG A 246 -14.32 -46.17 9.79
CA ARG A 246 -13.28 -47.18 10.02
C ARG A 246 -12.29 -47.24 8.86
N ALA A 247 -11.14 -47.85 9.09
CA ALA A 247 -10.16 -48.16 8.05
C ALA A 247 -10.26 -49.63 7.61
N ASP A 248 -9.71 -49.97 6.44
CA ASP A 248 -9.60 -51.35 5.94
C ASP A 248 -8.48 -52.18 6.62
N ASP A 249 -7.60 -51.54 7.39
CA ASP A 249 -6.59 -52.19 8.21
C ASP A 249 -6.60 -51.63 9.64
N SER A 250 -6.23 -52.47 10.61
CA SER A 250 -6.07 -52.11 12.02
C SER A 250 -4.88 -51.19 12.28
N ASP A 251 -3.90 -51.17 11.38
CA ASP A 251 -2.80 -50.20 11.37
C ASP A 251 -3.06 -49.15 10.29
N LEU A 252 -3.30 -47.91 10.73
CA LEU A 252 -3.58 -46.78 9.84
C LEU A 252 -2.42 -46.47 8.89
N SER A 253 -1.19 -46.91 9.19
CA SER A 253 -0.07 -46.79 8.26
C SER A 253 -0.11 -47.79 7.09
N ALA A 254 -0.89 -48.87 7.23
CA ALA A 254 -1.12 -49.88 6.20
C ALA A 254 -2.48 -49.76 5.50
N ALA A 255 -3.37 -48.90 6.01
CA ALA A 255 -4.70 -48.68 5.45
C ALA A 255 -4.66 -48.07 4.04
N THR A 256 -5.56 -48.54 3.17
CA THR A 256 -5.73 -48.06 1.78
C THR A 256 -7.12 -47.47 1.51
N GLU A 257 -8.09 -47.76 2.37
CA GLU A 257 -9.45 -47.22 2.29
C GLU A 257 -10.00 -46.84 3.67
N LEU A 258 -10.77 -45.76 3.71
CA LEU A 258 -11.63 -45.44 4.85
C LEU A 258 -13.09 -45.65 4.47
N TYR A 259 -13.85 -46.31 5.33
CA TYR A 259 -15.29 -46.48 5.23
C TYR A 259 -15.97 -45.47 6.16
N VAL A 260 -16.63 -44.46 5.60
CA VAL A 260 -17.15 -43.30 6.35
C VAL A 260 -18.68 -43.23 6.22
N SER A 261 -19.41 -43.28 7.33
CA SER A 261 -20.88 -43.14 7.31
C SER A 261 -21.29 -41.79 6.73
N LYS A 262 -22.37 -41.79 5.94
CA LYS A 262 -22.98 -40.56 5.40
C LYS A 262 -23.65 -39.70 6.46
N THR A 263 -23.85 -40.23 7.67
CA THR A 263 -24.39 -39.50 8.82
C THR A 263 -23.29 -39.25 9.83
N ASN A 264 -23.16 -38.02 10.31
CA ASN A 264 -22.19 -37.65 11.35
C ASN A 264 -22.67 -38.02 12.77
N ARG A 265 -21.80 -37.88 13.78
CA ARG A 265 -22.11 -38.21 15.18
C ARG A 265 -23.31 -37.45 15.74
N GLY A 266 -23.56 -36.25 15.23
CA GLY A 266 -24.72 -35.41 15.57
C GLY A 266 -26.02 -35.79 14.85
N GLY A 267 -26.01 -36.80 13.97
CA GLY A 267 -27.18 -37.26 13.23
C GLY A 267 -27.49 -36.49 11.94
N SER A 268 -26.60 -35.60 11.49
CA SER A 268 -26.75 -34.84 10.24
C SER A 268 -26.18 -35.59 9.04
N ASP A 269 -26.83 -35.45 7.89
CA ASP A 269 -26.34 -35.97 6.61
C ASP A 269 -25.16 -35.12 6.10
N VAL A 270 -24.03 -35.78 5.84
CA VAL A 270 -22.77 -35.21 5.35
C VAL A 270 -22.34 -35.82 4.00
N SER A 271 -23.22 -36.58 3.35
CA SER A 271 -22.94 -37.28 2.08
C SER A 271 -22.45 -36.37 0.96
N ALA A 272 -23.03 -35.17 0.83
CA ALA A 272 -22.63 -34.21 -0.22
C ALA A 272 -21.20 -33.70 -0.03
N TRP A 273 -20.75 -33.50 1.21
CA TRP A 273 -19.37 -33.11 1.50
C TRP A 273 -18.43 -34.27 1.21
N LEU A 274 -18.76 -35.47 1.68
CA LEU A 274 -17.98 -36.69 1.50
C LEU A 274 -17.75 -37.04 0.02
N LEU A 275 -18.75 -36.84 -0.84
CA LEU A 275 -18.64 -37.10 -2.27
C LEU A 275 -17.86 -36.01 -3.03
N ALA A 276 -17.66 -34.83 -2.45
CA ALA A 276 -16.89 -33.75 -3.09
C ALA A 276 -15.37 -33.84 -2.84
N LEU A 277 -14.92 -34.81 -2.02
CA LEU A 277 -13.51 -35.01 -1.71
C LEU A 277 -12.68 -35.41 -2.94
N ASP A 278 -13.30 -35.98 -3.99
CA ASP A 278 -12.61 -36.41 -5.21
C ASP A 278 -12.83 -35.51 -6.43
N ASP A 279 -13.50 -34.37 -6.26
CA ASP A 279 -13.79 -33.41 -7.34
C ASP A 279 -12.52 -32.75 -7.95
N SER A 280 -11.34 -32.95 -7.36
CA SER A 280 -10.07 -32.49 -7.92
C SER A 280 -9.62 -33.38 -9.09
N THR A 281 -9.15 -32.78 -10.19
CA THR A 281 -8.61 -33.54 -11.32
C THR A 281 -7.19 -34.08 -11.08
N SER A 282 -6.54 -33.68 -9.99
CA SER A 282 -5.21 -34.18 -9.59
C SER A 282 -5.24 -35.66 -9.20
N ALA A 283 -4.10 -36.36 -9.33
CA ALA A 283 -3.98 -37.76 -8.89
C ALA A 283 -4.18 -37.89 -7.37
N VAL A 284 -3.65 -36.93 -6.61
CA VAL A 284 -4.00 -36.69 -5.20
C VAL A 284 -5.04 -35.57 -5.16
N LYS A 285 -6.18 -35.84 -4.55
CA LYS A 285 -7.36 -34.97 -4.50
C LYS A 285 -7.27 -33.90 -3.43
N GLY A 286 -6.51 -34.17 -2.39
CA GLY A 286 -6.37 -33.33 -1.21
C GLY A 286 -5.86 -34.14 -0.03
N THR A 287 -5.57 -33.46 1.06
CA THR A 287 -5.14 -34.09 2.30
C THR A 287 -6.31 -34.11 3.28
N LEU A 288 -6.65 -35.30 3.76
CA LEU A 288 -7.58 -35.53 4.87
C LEU A 288 -6.79 -35.55 6.17
N THR A 289 -7.13 -34.66 7.10
CA THR A 289 -6.59 -34.62 8.46
C THR A 289 -7.66 -35.14 9.41
N ILE A 290 -7.26 -36.06 10.27
CA ILE A 290 -8.08 -36.76 11.26
C ILE A 290 -7.48 -36.41 12.62
N THR A 291 -8.28 -35.84 13.52
CA THR A 291 -7.81 -35.37 14.83
C THR A 291 -8.65 -35.99 15.94
N ASP A 292 -7.98 -36.60 16.92
CA ASP A 292 -8.57 -36.89 18.23
C ASP A 292 -8.55 -35.58 19.06
N PRO A 293 -9.73 -34.99 19.35
CA PRO A 293 -9.80 -33.71 20.05
C PRO A 293 -9.36 -33.80 21.52
N ASP A 294 -9.37 -35.00 22.13
CA ASP A 294 -9.04 -35.16 23.55
C ASP A 294 -7.54 -35.36 23.75
N SER A 295 -6.88 -36.09 22.84
CA SER A 295 -5.43 -36.35 22.91
C SER A 295 -4.59 -35.47 22.00
N GLU A 296 -5.24 -34.67 21.14
CA GLU A 296 -4.64 -33.90 20.04
C GLU A 296 -3.84 -34.77 19.05
N ALA A 297 -4.00 -36.09 19.10
CA ALA A 297 -3.36 -37.01 18.17
C ALA A 297 -3.94 -36.82 16.76
N GLN A 298 -3.05 -36.68 15.76
CA GLN A 298 -3.44 -36.42 14.39
C GLN A 298 -2.94 -37.51 13.43
N THR A 299 -3.75 -37.83 12.44
CA THR A 299 -3.38 -38.67 11.29
C THR A 299 -3.72 -37.92 10.00
N THR A 300 -2.83 -37.95 9.03
CA THR A 300 -3.03 -37.36 7.70
C THR A 300 -2.97 -38.42 6.61
N PHE A 301 -3.81 -38.26 5.60
CA PHE A 301 -3.83 -39.08 4.40
C PHE A 301 -4.01 -38.24 3.15
N ASP A 302 -3.35 -38.62 2.06
CA ASP A 302 -3.66 -38.13 0.73
C ASP A 302 -4.85 -38.91 0.16
N VAL A 303 -5.94 -38.20 -0.12
CA VAL A 303 -7.14 -38.78 -0.75
C VAL A 303 -6.90 -38.93 -2.24
N THR A 304 -7.17 -40.09 -2.82
CA THR A 304 -6.98 -40.36 -4.26
C THR A 304 -8.28 -40.59 -5.02
N GLY A 305 -9.40 -40.82 -4.31
CA GLY A 305 -10.73 -40.94 -4.91
C GLY A 305 -11.81 -41.30 -3.89
N VAL A 306 -13.08 -41.16 -4.28
CA VAL A 306 -14.22 -41.56 -3.45
C VAL A 306 -15.15 -42.48 -4.24
N THR A 307 -15.63 -43.54 -3.61
CA THR A 307 -16.65 -44.43 -4.18
C THR A 307 -17.92 -44.38 -3.34
N ASP A 308 -19.06 -44.16 -4.00
CA ASP A 308 -20.35 -44.12 -3.35
C ASP A 308 -20.87 -45.53 -3.01
N ALA A 309 -21.34 -45.73 -1.78
CA ALA A 309 -21.93 -46.98 -1.32
C ALA A 309 -23.27 -46.74 -0.59
N THR A 310 -24.03 -47.82 -0.37
CA THR A 310 -25.31 -47.72 0.35
C THR A 310 -25.04 -47.48 1.83
N GLY A 311 -25.37 -46.28 2.34
CA GLY A 311 -25.24 -45.90 3.77
C GLY A 311 -23.93 -45.19 4.14
N TYR A 312 -22.87 -45.39 3.35
CA TYR A 312 -21.52 -44.88 3.62
C TYR A 312 -20.79 -44.53 2.31
N VAL A 313 -19.59 -43.96 2.39
CA VAL A 313 -18.66 -43.79 1.26
C VAL A 313 -17.36 -44.54 1.53
N LYS A 314 -16.64 -44.90 0.46
CA LYS A 314 -15.27 -45.39 0.53
C LYS A 314 -14.33 -44.29 0.08
N VAL A 315 -13.41 -43.87 0.93
CA VAL A 315 -12.39 -42.87 0.62
C VAL A 315 -11.08 -43.60 0.40
N ALA A 316 -10.59 -43.63 -0.85
CA ALA A 316 -9.29 -44.19 -1.18
C ALA A 316 -8.20 -43.24 -0.66
N ILE A 317 -7.29 -43.78 0.13
CA ILE A 317 -6.26 -43.02 0.86
C ILE A 317 -4.85 -43.57 0.58
N SER A 318 -3.86 -42.71 0.74
CA SER A 318 -2.44 -43.05 0.62
C SER A 318 -1.59 -42.10 1.48
N ASN A 319 -0.28 -42.35 1.55
CA ASN A 319 0.70 -41.45 2.17
C ASN A 319 0.34 -41.05 3.62
N HIS A 320 0.25 -42.05 4.49
CA HIS A 320 0.00 -41.89 5.92
C HIS A 320 1.04 -40.98 6.59
N GLY A 321 0.58 -40.13 7.51
CA GLY A 321 1.40 -39.42 8.47
C GLY A 321 0.74 -39.34 9.84
N GLY A 322 1.52 -39.33 10.92
CA GLY A 322 1.02 -39.15 12.28
C GLY A 322 0.63 -40.46 12.99
N ALA A 323 -0.45 -40.43 13.77
CA ALA A 323 -0.89 -41.55 14.60
C ALA A 323 -1.25 -42.79 13.75
N THR A 324 -0.84 -43.97 14.21
CA THR A 324 -1.02 -45.25 13.49
C THR A 324 -2.25 -46.04 13.96
N ALA A 325 -2.92 -45.60 15.02
CA ALA A 325 -4.15 -46.17 15.51
C ALA A 325 -4.86 -45.17 16.44
N TYR A 326 -6.19 -45.27 16.50
CA TYR A 326 -7.01 -44.65 17.54
C TYR A 326 -7.70 -45.74 18.37
N PRO A 327 -8.01 -45.49 19.64
CA PRO A 327 -8.85 -46.42 20.42
C PRO A 327 -10.24 -46.58 19.78
N ASP A 328 -10.87 -47.73 20.02
CA ASP A 328 -12.25 -47.97 19.60
C ASP A 328 -13.22 -46.99 20.29
N GLU A 329 -14.31 -46.65 19.60
CA GLU A 329 -15.33 -45.68 20.07
C GLU A 329 -14.80 -44.26 20.35
N THR A 330 -13.63 -43.90 19.81
CA THR A 330 -13.02 -42.57 20.03
C THR A 330 -13.72 -41.49 19.18
N PRO A 331 -14.13 -40.35 19.77
CA PRO A 331 -14.58 -39.16 19.05
C PRO A 331 -13.47 -38.58 18.16
N ILE A 332 -13.75 -38.29 16.89
CA ILE A 332 -12.75 -37.80 15.94
C ILE A 332 -13.31 -36.66 15.08
N GLY A 333 -12.49 -35.66 14.78
CA GLY A 333 -12.77 -34.60 13.80
C GLY A 333 -12.12 -34.88 12.45
N LEU A 334 -12.89 -34.78 11.36
CA LEU A 334 -12.40 -34.91 9.99
C LEU A 334 -12.33 -33.54 9.31
N MET A 335 -11.18 -33.22 8.74
CA MET A 335 -10.91 -31.98 8.01
C MET A 335 -10.29 -32.29 6.65
N PHE A 336 -10.74 -31.64 5.58
CA PHE A 336 -10.20 -31.85 4.24
C PHE A 336 -9.67 -30.55 3.65
N SER A 337 -8.43 -30.60 3.16
CA SER A 337 -7.82 -29.55 2.35
C SER A 337 -7.67 -30.04 0.93
N ARG A 338 -8.47 -29.52 0.00
CA ARG A 338 -8.47 -29.93 -1.41
C ARG A 338 -7.17 -29.52 -2.10
N THR A 339 -6.59 -30.43 -2.88
CA THR A 339 -5.53 -30.13 -3.86
C THR A 339 -6.16 -29.46 -5.08
N GLY A 340 -5.51 -28.42 -5.60
CA GLY A 340 -5.90 -27.80 -6.86
C GLY A 340 -6.03 -28.82 -8.00
N ASP A 341 -6.80 -28.48 -9.02
CA ASP A 341 -6.94 -29.32 -10.20
C ASP A 341 -5.58 -29.53 -10.90
N ALA A 342 -5.36 -30.71 -11.49
CA ALA A 342 -4.12 -31.02 -12.20
C ALA A 342 -3.94 -30.01 -13.34
N GLY A 343 -2.79 -29.33 -13.32
CA GLY A 343 -2.37 -28.49 -14.42
C GLY A 343 -2.27 -29.31 -15.71
N THR A 344 -2.87 -28.84 -16.79
CA THR A 344 -2.72 -29.46 -18.11
C THR A 344 -1.35 -29.08 -18.69
N GLY A 345 -0.29 -29.83 -18.35
CA GLY A 345 1.07 -29.52 -18.77
C GLY A 345 1.83 -30.76 -19.26
N ALA A 346 2.17 -30.79 -20.55
CA ALA A 346 3.21 -31.66 -21.08
C ALA A 346 4.58 -31.13 -20.62
N VAL A 347 5.41 -32.02 -20.07
CA VAL A 347 6.83 -31.71 -19.79
C VAL A 347 7.58 -31.69 -21.12
N SER A 348 8.12 -30.53 -21.49
CA SER A 348 9.07 -30.41 -22.58
C SER A 348 10.39 -29.86 -22.03
N SER A 349 11.37 -30.76 -21.97
CA SER A 349 12.80 -30.58 -21.67
C SER A 349 13.28 -30.59 -20.22
N VAL A 350 14.15 -31.57 -19.93
CA VAL A 350 15.27 -31.48 -18.98
C VAL A 350 16.48 -31.13 -19.84
N ASN A 351 17.12 -29.98 -19.63
CA ASN A 351 18.44 -29.72 -20.17
C ASN A 351 19.47 -29.72 -19.04
N GLY A 352 20.50 -30.59 -19.16
CA GLY A 352 21.75 -30.42 -18.44
C GLY A 352 22.13 -31.48 -17.40
N LYS A 353 22.54 -32.68 -17.84
CA LYS A 353 23.89 -33.24 -17.55
C LYS A 353 24.10 -34.55 -18.31
N SER A 354 25.24 -34.61 -18.99
CA SER A 354 25.77 -35.80 -19.66
C SER A 354 25.80 -36.99 -18.68
N GLY A 355 24.89 -37.93 -18.87
CA GLY A 355 24.84 -39.19 -18.15
C GLY A 355 23.96 -40.14 -18.95
N ALA A 356 24.57 -41.14 -19.59
CA ALA A 356 23.85 -42.12 -20.39
C ALA A 356 22.84 -42.89 -19.50
N VAL A 357 21.54 -42.63 -19.68
CA VAL A 357 20.49 -43.46 -19.11
C VAL A 357 20.11 -44.50 -20.16
N THR A 358 20.47 -45.75 -19.89
CA THR A 358 20.08 -46.90 -20.72
C THR A 358 18.70 -47.35 -20.28
N LEU A 359 17.66 -47.13 -21.10
CA LEU A 359 16.33 -47.68 -20.87
C LEU A 359 16.27 -49.12 -21.42
N VAL A 360 15.91 -50.08 -20.56
CA VAL A 360 15.71 -51.49 -20.93
C VAL A 360 14.27 -51.67 -21.47
N PRO A 361 14.03 -52.48 -22.52
CA PRO A 361 12.68 -52.68 -23.06
C PRO A 361 11.76 -53.37 -22.05
N GLY A 362 10.79 -52.62 -21.50
CA GLY A 362 9.81 -53.12 -20.54
C GLY A 362 8.89 -52.04 -19.97
N ASP A 363 9.35 -50.78 -19.91
CA ASP A 363 8.62 -49.68 -19.23
C ASP A 363 7.68 -48.87 -20.13
N LEU A 364 7.35 -49.33 -21.34
CA LEU A 364 6.42 -48.63 -22.23
C LEU A 364 5.18 -49.49 -22.51
N GLY A 365 4.15 -49.31 -21.68
CA GLY A 365 2.79 -49.74 -22.00
C GLY A 365 2.22 -48.91 -23.15
N ALA A 366 1.56 -49.57 -24.10
CA ALA A 366 1.11 -49.01 -25.38
C ALA A 366 0.22 -47.76 -25.22
N GLY A 367 0.84 -46.58 -25.37
CA GLY A 367 0.19 -45.28 -25.48
C GLY A 367 0.92 -44.45 -26.53
N THR A 368 0.16 -43.80 -27.41
CA THR A 368 0.61 -43.08 -28.61
C THR A 368 1.86 -42.24 -28.37
N VAL A 369 2.92 -42.57 -29.11
CA VAL A 369 4.18 -41.82 -29.15
C VAL A 369 3.90 -40.46 -29.81
N GLY A 370 3.94 -39.37 -29.04
CA GLY A 370 3.96 -38.02 -29.57
C GLY A 370 5.37 -37.70 -30.09
N GLU A 371 5.46 -37.25 -31.34
CA GLU A 371 6.72 -37.04 -32.05
C GLU A 371 7.64 -36.04 -31.32
N GLY A 372 8.79 -36.54 -30.87
CA GLY A 372 9.98 -35.72 -30.79
C GLY A 372 10.39 -35.35 -32.22
N VAL A 373 10.79 -34.10 -32.39
CA VAL A 373 11.54 -33.66 -33.57
C VAL A 373 12.77 -34.57 -33.67
N PHE A 374 12.78 -35.46 -34.67
CA PHE A 374 14.03 -35.87 -35.27
C PHE A 374 14.70 -34.58 -35.74
N GLU A 375 15.85 -34.21 -35.16
CA GLU A 375 16.74 -33.30 -35.85
C GLU A 375 17.11 -33.97 -37.17
N ALA A 376 16.50 -33.51 -38.26
CA ALA A 376 17.05 -33.71 -39.58
C ALA A 376 18.34 -32.87 -39.64
N ASP A 377 19.42 -33.43 -39.12
CA ASP A 377 20.74 -33.12 -39.65
C ASP A 377 20.64 -33.33 -41.17
N THR A 378 21.15 -32.35 -41.91
CA THR A 378 21.16 -32.28 -43.37
C THR A 378 22.06 -33.35 -44.01
N GLN A 379 21.85 -34.64 -43.70
CA GLN A 379 22.43 -35.74 -44.45
C GLN A 379 21.41 -36.88 -44.66
N SER A 380 20.93 -36.93 -45.91
CA SER A 380 20.74 -38.16 -46.70
C SER A 380 19.69 -39.18 -46.26
N GLU A 381 18.66 -39.31 -47.11
CA GLU A 381 17.91 -40.54 -47.44
C GLU A 381 17.15 -41.28 -46.32
N ALA A 382 15.93 -40.85 -45.99
CA ALA A 382 14.89 -41.75 -45.48
C ALA A 382 13.48 -41.13 -45.56
N TRP A 383 13.03 -40.80 -46.78
CA TRP A 383 11.64 -40.39 -47.00
C TRP A 383 10.91 -41.51 -47.73
N THR A 384 10.34 -42.46 -46.99
CA THR A 384 9.30 -43.34 -47.54
C THR A 384 8.48 -43.96 -46.41
N ALA A 385 7.16 -43.83 -46.54
CA ALA A 385 6.10 -44.43 -45.75
C ALA A 385 5.71 -43.69 -44.45
N LEU A 386 4.72 -42.80 -44.56
CA LEU A 386 3.38 -42.99 -43.97
C LEU A 386 2.41 -42.11 -44.77
N GLY A 387 1.32 -42.71 -45.25
CA GLY A 387 0.41 -42.14 -46.25
C GLY A 387 -0.43 -40.96 -45.77
N GLU A 388 -0.92 -40.20 -46.75
CA GLU A 388 -1.81 -39.05 -46.60
C GLU A 388 -2.96 -39.31 -45.59
N VAL A 389 -3.01 -38.51 -44.53
CA VAL A 389 -4.23 -38.33 -43.72
C VAL A 389 -5.05 -37.20 -44.36
N PRO A 390 -6.33 -37.40 -44.70
CA PRO A 390 -7.14 -36.38 -45.35
C PRO A 390 -7.32 -35.12 -44.47
N GLU A 391 -7.19 -33.95 -45.09
CA GLU A 391 -7.25 -32.60 -44.49
C GLU A 391 -8.49 -32.32 -43.60
N ALA A 392 -9.55 -33.13 -43.69
CA ALA A 392 -10.78 -32.92 -42.93
C ALA A 392 -10.69 -33.30 -41.43
N ASN A 393 -9.70 -34.10 -41.01
CA ASN A 393 -9.61 -34.60 -39.63
C ASN A 393 -8.57 -33.88 -38.75
N LEU A 394 -7.78 -32.97 -39.31
CA LEU A 394 -6.88 -32.09 -38.53
C LEU A 394 -7.61 -30.90 -37.89
N THR A 395 -8.82 -30.60 -38.34
CA THR A 395 -9.53 -29.34 -38.02
C THR A 395 -10.21 -29.34 -36.65
N ASN A 396 -10.56 -30.51 -36.09
CA ASN A 396 -11.28 -30.59 -34.81
C ASN A 396 -10.39 -30.90 -33.60
N ALA A 397 -9.19 -31.45 -33.80
CA ALA A 397 -8.25 -31.74 -32.70
C ALA A 397 -7.44 -30.50 -32.27
N LEU A 398 -7.26 -29.53 -33.17
CA LEU A 398 -6.44 -28.35 -32.92
C LEU A 398 -7.20 -27.20 -32.22
N ALA A 399 -8.54 -27.20 -32.29
CA ALA A 399 -9.37 -26.12 -31.73
C ALA A 399 -9.50 -26.16 -30.19
N ALA A 400 -9.27 -27.30 -29.55
CA ALA A 400 -9.43 -27.46 -28.10
C ALA A 400 -8.15 -27.19 -27.30
N THR A 401 -6.97 -27.26 -27.93
CA THR A 401 -5.65 -27.15 -27.25
C THR A 401 -5.14 -25.71 -27.12
N LEU A 402 -5.77 -24.73 -27.78
CA LEU A 402 -5.21 -23.38 -27.96
C LEU A 402 -5.82 -22.30 -27.06
N SER A 403 -6.60 -22.65 -26.04
CA SER A 403 -7.27 -21.66 -25.18
C SER A 403 -6.44 -21.14 -24.01
N ASN A 404 -5.25 -21.69 -23.69
CA ASN A 404 -4.59 -21.32 -22.43
C ASN A 404 -3.05 -21.36 -22.38
N SER A 405 -2.34 -21.11 -23.48
CA SER A 405 -0.87 -21.08 -23.42
C SER A 405 -0.28 -20.01 -24.32
N GLY A 406 0.44 -19.06 -23.71
CA GLY A 406 1.30 -18.12 -24.41
C GLY A 406 2.35 -18.90 -25.21
N LEU A 407 2.29 -18.79 -26.53
CA LEU A 407 3.28 -19.35 -27.43
C LEU A 407 4.51 -18.44 -27.49
N ILE A 408 5.66 -18.95 -27.07
CA ILE A 408 6.98 -18.39 -27.40
C ILE A 408 7.32 -18.88 -28.82
N TYR A 409 7.42 -17.97 -29.78
CA TYR A 409 7.86 -18.26 -31.15
C TYR A 409 9.31 -17.83 -31.35
N ASN A 410 10.19 -18.77 -31.71
CA ASN A 410 11.58 -18.49 -32.06
C ASN A 410 11.78 -18.63 -33.59
N GLY A 411 11.79 -17.50 -34.32
CA GLY A 411 11.99 -17.48 -35.77
C GLY A 411 11.82 -16.09 -36.40
N THR A 412 12.03 -15.98 -37.71
CA THR A 412 11.81 -14.73 -38.47
C THR A 412 10.43 -14.77 -39.14
N VAL A 413 9.52 -13.85 -38.78
CA VAL A 413 8.17 -13.77 -39.40
C VAL A 413 7.98 -12.39 -40.03
N SER A 414 7.50 -12.34 -41.27
CA SER A 414 7.32 -11.10 -42.03
C SER A 414 5.92 -10.47 -41.91
N SER A 415 4.89 -11.22 -41.51
CA SER A 415 3.55 -10.70 -41.18
C SER A 415 2.72 -11.68 -40.33
N ILE A 416 1.97 -11.19 -39.34
CA ILE A 416 0.94 -11.95 -38.61
C ILE A 416 -0.39 -11.20 -38.78
N ASP A 417 -1.39 -11.86 -39.36
CA ASP A 417 -2.76 -11.35 -39.53
C ASP A 417 -3.69 -11.97 -38.46
N ILE A 418 -4.44 -11.16 -37.71
CA ILE A 418 -5.23 -11.62 -36.54
C ILE A 418 -6.62 -10.95 -36.47
N ASP A 419 -7.32 -10.78 -37.60
CA ASP A 419 -8.59 -10.02 -37.63
C ASP A 419 -9.90 -10.83 -37.52
N ALA A 420 -9.91 -12.06 -36.96
CA ALA A 420 -11.16 -12.60 -36.35
C ALA A 420 -10.95 -13.13 -34.93
N VAL A 421 -10.75 -12.21 -34.00
CA VAL A 421 -10.82 -12.51 -32.58
C VAL A 421 -12.26 -12.35 -32.09
N ASP A 422 -13.12 -13.29 -32.50
CA ASP A 422 -14.28 -13.67 -31.67
C ASP A 422 -14.42 -15.20 -31.50
N ALA A 423 -13.57 -16.00 -32.15
CA ALA A 423 -13.28 -17.36 -31.72
C ALA A 423 -11.98 -17.84 -32.39
N GLY A 424 -10.88 -17.88 -31.63
CA GLY A 424 -9.61 -18.57 -31.95
C GLY A 424 -9.03 -18.30 -33.33
N PHE A 425 -8.10 -17.36 -33.47
CA PHE A 425 -7.67 -17.01 -34.83
C PHE A 425 -6.69 -18.01 -35.44
N LYS A 426 -7.10 -18.45 -36.63
CA LYS A 426 -6.56 -19.48 -37.51
C LYS A 426 -5.27 -19.04 -38.19
N GLY A 427 -4.52 -20.05 -38.65
CA GLY A 427 -3.25 -19.91 -39.36
C GLY A 427 -3.30 -19.08 -40.64
N LEU A 428 -2.12 -18.64 -41.04
CA LEU A 428 -1.85 -17.90 -42.28
C LEU A 428 -2.28 -18.69 -43.53
N VAL A 429 -3.17 -18.13 -44.35
CA VAL A 429 -2.94 -17.63 -45.72
C VAL A 429 -4.28 -17.11 -46.25
N ASP A 430 -4.22 -15.94 -46.89
CA ASP A 430 -5.28 -15.26 -47.62
C ASP A 430 -5.70 -16.02 -48.91
N PRO A 431 -6.98 -16.40 -49.08
CA PRO A 431 -7.51 -16.77 -50.38
C PRO A 431 -8.28 -15.63 -51.09
N ASP A 432 -8.63 -14.52 -50.42
CA ASP A 432 -9.67 -13.58 -50.89
C ASP A 432 -9.32 -12.07 -50.87
N GLY A 433 -8.08 -11.66 -50.60
CA GLY A 433 -7.53 -10.38 -51.06
C GLY A 433 -8.11 -9.08 -50.50
N VAL A 434 -8.51 -9.02 -49.22
CA VAL A 434 -8.88 -7.74 -48.58
C VAL A 434 -8.18 -7.61 -47.22
N GLY A 435 -7.04 -6.92 -47.21
CA GLY A 435 -6.05 -6.95 -46.14
C GLY A 435 -6.32 -6.09 -44.90
N ASN A 436 -5.78 -6.56 -43.78
CA ASN A 436 -5.49 -5.75 -42.60
C ASN A 436 -4.29 -6.34 -41.81
N SER A 437 -3.13 -6.44 -42.46
CA SER A 437 -1.89 -6.94 -41.86
C SER A 437 -1.18 -5.87 -41.02
N GLY A 438 -1.02 -6.12 -39.72
CA GLY A 438 -0.15 -5.32 -38.88
C GLY A 438 1.31 -5.62 -39.21
N THR A 439 2.05 -4.64 -39.72
CA THR A 439 3.49 -4.76 -39.96
C THR A 439 4.22 -4.94 -38.62
N PHE A 440 5.18 -5.87 -38.59
CA PHE A 440 6.09 -6.11 -37.47
C PHE A 440 6.91 -4.85 -37.12
N PRO A 441 7.50 -4.74 -35.90
CA PRO A 441 8.36 -3.60 -35.55
C PRO A 441 9.47 -3.38 -36.59
N PRO A 442 10.02 -2.16 -36.71
CA PRO A 442 10.78 -1.70 -37.89
C PRO A 442 12.18 -2.30 -38.08
N GLU A 443 12.54 -3.43 -37.46
CA GLU A 443 13.86 -4.02 -37.62
C GLU A 443 13.78 -5.50 -38.00
N THR A 444 14.63 -5.89 -38.95
CA THR A 444 14.85 -7.24 -39.48
C THR A 444 15.42 -8.24 -38.44
N ALA A 445 15.07 -8.10 -37.16
CA ALA A 445 15.69 -8.80 -36.04
C ALA A 445 14.89 -10.05 -35.61
N SER A 446 15.61 -11.02 -35.05
CA SER A 446 15.05 -12.22 -34.43
C SER A 446 14.50 -11.90 -33.04
N PHE A 447 13.26 -12.31 -32.77
CA PHE A 447 12.60 -12.16 -31.47
C PHE A 447 12.70 -13.47 -30.70
N TRP A 448 12.89 -13.37 -29.39
CA TRP A 448 13.01 -14.52 -28.48
C TRP A 448 11.70 -14.81 -27.75
N SER A 449 10.90 -13.79 -27.47
CA SER A 449 9.58 -14.00 -26.88
C SER A 449 8.60 -12.92 -27.30
N ILE A 450 7.35 -13.33 -27.52
CA ILE A 450 6.20 -12.46 -27.67
C ILE A 450 5.12 -13.01 -26.74
N SER A 451 4.52 -12.14 -25.92
CA SER A 451 3.51 -12.51 -24.93
C SER A 451 2.36 -11.50 -24.90
N VAL A 452 1.15 -11.97 -24.58
CA VAL A 452 0.00 -11.11 -24.27
C VAL A 452 -0.04 -10.91 -22.76
N GLU A 453 0.10 -9.67 -22.30
CA GLU A 453 0.23 -9.35 -20.87
C GLU A 453 -1.11 -9.17 -20.16
N ALA A 454 -2.11 -8.68 -20.90
CA ALA A 454 -3.44 -8.44 -20.36
C ALA A 454 -4.49 -8.44 -21.47
N GLN A 455 -5.66 -9.01 -21.17
CA GLN A 455 -6.84 -8.98 -22.02
C GLN A 455 -8.05 -8.52 -21.20
N TYR A 456 -8.78 -7.52 -21.72
CA TYR A 456 -9.95 -6.97 -21.03
C TYR A 456 -11.23 -7.56 -21.64
N SER A 457 -11.87 -8.47 -20.89
CA SER A 457 -13.10 -9.15 -21.31
C SER A 457 -14.20 -8.16 -21.69
N GLY A 458 -14.87 -8.40 -22.83
CA GLY A 458 -16.04 -7.63 -23.28
C GLY A 458 -15.75 -6.34 -24.07
N THR A 459 -14.48 -5.95 -24.26
CA THR A 459 -14.12 -4.70 -24.95
C THR A 459 -13.19 -4.86 -26.16
N GLY A 460 -12.65 -6.07 -26.39
CA GLY A 460 -11.70 -6.34 -27.47
C GLY A 460 -10.30 -5.76 -27.28
N ARG A 461 -10.01 -5.14 -26.12
CA ARG A 461 -8.74 -4.50 -25.79
C ARG A 461 -7.71 -5.50 -25.23
N ALA A 462 -6.45 -5.36 -25.63
CA ALA A 462 -5.35 -6.23 -25.22
C ALA A 462 -4.00 -5.50 -25.19
N VAL A 463 -3.04 -6.03 -24.43
CA VAL A 463 -1.64 -5.56 -24.37
C VAL A 463 -0.71 -6.70 -24.77
N MET A 464 0.26 -6.42 -25.64
CA MET A 464 1.29 -7.38 -26.06
C MET A 464 2.68 -6.85 -25.73
N ARG A 465 3.59 -7.76 -25.37
CA ARG A 465 5.02 -7.52 -25.19
C ARG A 465 5.83 -8.39 -26.15
N ALA A 466 6.97 -7.89 -26.62
CA ALA A 466 7.97 -8.63 -27.37
C ALA A 466 9.37 -8.36 -26.82
N VAL A 467 10.28 -9.33 -26.91
CA VAL A 467 11.68 -9.18 -26.52
C VAL A 467 12.58 -9.60 -27.70
N SER A 468 13.53 -8.74 -28.07
CA SER A 468 14.54 -9.01 -29.09
C SER A 468 15.97 -8.83 -28.56
N TYR A 469 16.90 -9.54 -29.22
CA TYR A 469 18.33 -9.46 -28.97
C TYR A 469 19.06 -8.99 -30.24
N SER A 470 20.13 -8.22 -30.08
CA SER A 470 20.89 -7.65 -31.21
C SER A 470 21.51 -8.68 -32.19
N ALA A 471 21.70 -9.94 -31.78
CA ALA A 471 22.22 -11.01 -32.65
C ALA A 471 21.30 -12.24 -32.76
N GLY A 472 20.08 -12.16 -32.24
CA GLY A 472 19.10 -13.26 -32.28
C GLY A 472 19.39 -14.48 -31.39
N ASP A 473 20.57 -14.55 -30.77
CA ASP A 473 20.98 -15.56 -29.79
C ASP A 473 21.07 -14.93 -28.39
N PRO A 474 20.26 -15.38 -27.41
CA PRO A 474 20.29 -14.86 -26.04
C PRO A 474 21.58 -15.17 -25.27
N ASP A 475 22.36 -16.17 -25.70
CA ASP A 475 23.56 -16.63 -24.98
C ASP A 475 24.86 -15.97 -25.45
N ALA A 476 24.79 -15.12 -26.48
CA ALA A 476 25.95 -14.41 -26.99
C ALA A 476 26.40 -13.28 -26.03
N SER A 477 27.71 -13.10 -25.84
CA SER A 477 28.25 -12.04 -24.99
C SER A 477 28.09 -10.64 -25.60
N GLY A 478 27.72 -9.63 -24.79
CA GLY A 478 27.66 -8.23 -25.21
C GLY A 478 26.40 -7.82 -25.98
N GLN A 479 25.28 -8.51 -25.74
CA GLN A 479 24.01 -8.27 -26.41
C GLN A 479 23.25 -7.09 -25.80
N ASN A 480 22.57 -6.33 -26.66
CA ASN A 480 21.56 -5.38 -26.22
C ASN A 480 20.19 -6.07 -26.24
N VAL A 481 19.50 -6.08 -25.10
CA VAL A 481 18.13 -6.55 -24.97
C VAL A 481 17.18 -5.39 -25.25
N SER A 482 16.19 -5.63 -26.09
CA SER A 482 15.15 -4.66 -26.41
C SER A 482 13.77 -5.23 -26.10
N THR A 483 13.01 -4.53 -25.27
CA THR A 483 11.63 -4.89 -24.95
C THR A 483 10.69 -3.94 -25.67
N TRP A 484 9.65 -4.49 -26.31
CA TRP A 484 8.65 -3.77 -27.09
C TRP A 484 7.26 -4.07 -26.54
N VAL A 485 6.35 -3.10 -26.60
CA VAL A 485 4.95 -3.25 -26.17
C VAL A 485 4.04 -2.64 -27.23
N ARG A 486 2.87 -3.23 -27.46
CA ARG A 486 1.79 -2.62 -28.26
C ARG A 486 0.42 -2.84 -27.63
N TYR A 487 -0.51 -1.96 -27.96
CA TYR A 487 -1.87 -1.97 -27.44
C TYR A 487 -2.88 -2.25 -28.55
N LYS A 488 -3.92 -3.05 -28.27
CA LYS A 488 -5.10 -3.17 -29.13
C LYS A 488 -6.22 -2.28 -28.58
N GLY A 489 -6.72 -1.39 -29.42
CA GLY A 489 -7.97 -0.66 -29.17
C GLY A 489 -9.19 -1.59 -29.27
N SER A 490 -10.39 -1.04 -29.46
CA SER A 490 -11.60 -1.86 -29.60
C SER A 490 -11.65 -2.69 -30.89
N SER A 491 -10.92 -2.30 -31.93
CA SER A 491 -10.99 -2.94 -33.25
C SER A 491 -9.66 -3.05 -34.01
N SER A 492 -8.58 -2.41 -33.56
CA SER A 492 -7.29 -2.43 -34.26
C SER A 492 -6.10 -2.39 -33.30
N TRP A 493 -4.96 -2.90 -33.76
CA TRP A 493 -3.68 -2.79 -33.07
C TRP A 493 -3.05 -1.42 -33.31
N GLY A 494 -2.56 -0.81 -32.24
CA GLY A 494 -1.64 0.32 -32.29
C GLY A 494 -0.20 -0.12 -32.62
N PRO A 495 0.70 0.84 -32.84
CA PRO A 495 2.09 0.57 -33.17
C PRO A 495 2.85 -0.10 -32.02
N TRP A 496 3.99 -0.73 -32.34
CA TRP A 496 4.95 -1.22 -31.34
C TRP A 496 5.80 -0.06 -30.79
N SER A 497 5.86 0.04 -29.48
CA SER A 497 6.68 1.00 -28.73
C SER A 497 7.79 0.26 -27.98
N GLN A 498 9.05 0.66 -28.18
CA GLN A 498 10.16 0.09 -27.41
C GLN A 498 10.15 0.67 -25.98
N VAL A 499 10.10 -0.19 -24.97
CA VAL A 499 9.98 0.21 -23.55
C VAL A 499 11.31 0.07 -22.80
N LEU A 500 12.22 -0.78 -23.26
CA LEU A 500 13.58 -0.89 -22.71
C LEU A 500 14.62 -1.11 -23.81
N THR A 501 15.80 -0.51 -23.62
CA THR A 501 17.04 -0.87 -24.32
C THR A 501 18.13 -0.99 -23.25
N SER A 502 18.67 -2.19 -23.02
CA SER A 502 19.86 -2.31 -22.19
C SER A 502 21.07 -1.89 -23.03
N GLY A 503 21.62 -0.70 -22.81
CA GLY A 503 22.93 -0.36 -23.35
C GLY A 503 24.00 -1.15 -22.61
N ASN A 504 24.57 -2.19 -23.24
CA ASN A 504 25.71 -2.98 -22.76
C ASN A 504 25.69 -3.33 -21.26
N LEU A 505 24.83 -4.26 -20.85
CA LEU A 505 24.95 -4.86 -19.52
C LEU A 505 26.09 -5.90 -19.50
N PRO A 506 26.92 -5.97 -18.44
CA PRO A 506 27.81 -7.11 -18.21
C PRO A 506 27.00 -8.41 -18.08
N GLN A 507 27.60 -9.52 -18.51
CA GLN A 507 27.02 -10.88 -18.56
C GLN A 507 26.14 -11.19 -17.34
N ALA A 508 24.82 -11.24 -17.53
CA ALA A 508 23.92 -11.84 -16.55
C ALA A 508 24.11 -13.36 -16.60
N THR A 509 24.32 -13.99 -15.46
CA THR A 509 24.42 -15.44 -15.37
C THR A 509 23.04 -16.09 -15.48
N GLN A 510 23.00 -17.33 -15.97
CA GLN A 510 21.78 -18.12 -16.16
C GLN A 510 20.90 -18.21 -14.89
N ALA A 511 21.52 -18.15 -13.70
CA ALA A 511 20.84 -18.16 -12.41
C ALA A 511 20.13 -16.83 -12.07
N GLU A 512 20.62 -15.70 -12.58
CA GLU A 512 19.98 -14.38 -12.40
C GLU A 512 18.76 -14.21 -13.32
N MET A 513 18.65 -15.05 -14.36
CA MET A 513 17.59 -15.01 -15.37
C MET A 513 16.38 -15.89 -15.02
N GLU A 514 16.51 -16.87 -14.12
CA GLU A 514 15.40 -17.72 -13.64
C GLU A 514 14.68 -17.14 -12.40
N ALA A 515 15.35 -16.29 -11.61
CA ALA A 515 14.82 -15.70 -10.38
C ALA A 515 14.09 -14.36 -10.60
N GLY A 516 13.15 -14.35 -11.55
CA GLY A 516 12.37 -13.21 -12.01
C GLY A 516 12.21 -12.06 -11.00
N THR A 517 12.70 -10.89 -11.41
CA THR A 517 12.41 -9.54 -10.89
C THR A 517 12.91 -9.09 -9.51
N GLU A 518 13.01 -9.92 -8.46
CA GLU A 518 13.33 -9.36 -7.13
C GLU A 518 14.83 -9.05 -6.92
N THR A 519 15.71 -9.90 -7.43
CA THR A 519 17.18 -9.70 -7.35
C THR A 519 17.68 -8.64 -8.33
N ALA A 520 17.01 -8.49 -9.48
CA ALA A 520 17.33 -7.46 -10.47
C ALA A 520 17.04 -6.04 -9.97
N VAL A 521 16.04 -5.86 -9.09
CA VAL A 521 15.75 -4.58 -8.43
C VAL A 521 16.80 -4.27 -7.35
N ARG A 522 17.33 -5.29 -6.66
CA ARG A 522 18.38 -5.11 -5.63
C ARG A 522 19.78 -4.84 -6.20
N SER A 523 20.05 -5.20 -7.46
CA SER A 523 21.32 -4.92 -8.14
C SER A 523 21.30 -3.66 -9.01
N MET A 524 20.17 -2.95 -9.08
CA MET A 524 20.08 -1.65 -9.74
C MET A 524 20.94 -0.62 -9.01
N SER A 525 21.73 0.15 -9.77
CA SER A 525 22.45 1.28 -9.20
C SER A 525 21.47 2.27 -8.55
N PRO A 526 21.87 3.06 -7.54
CA PRO A 526 21.00 4.07 -6.93
C PRO A 526 20.36 5.02 -7.95
N ALA A 527 20.99 5.24 -9.11
CA ALA A 527 20.42 6.02 -10.22
C ALA A 527 19.30 5.30 -10.96
N ASN A 528 19.39 3.97 -11.14
CA ASN A 528 18.35 3.17 -11.78
C ASN A 528 17.20 2.86 -10.82
N VAL A 529 17.49 2.71 -9.52
CA VAL A 529 16.46 2.68 -8.48
C VAL A 529 15.74 4.02 -8.42
N ALA A 530 16.44 5.16 -8.53
CA ALA A 530 15.80 6.48 -8.62
C ALA A 530 14.94 6.64 -9.88
N GLN A 531 15.36 6.11 -11.03
CA GLN A 531 14.55 6.08 -12.26
C GLN A 531 13.34 5.15 -12.15
N ALA A 532 13.48 3.98 -11.53
CA ALA A 532 12.40 3.04 -11.30
C ALA A 532 11.40 3.57 -10.25
N ILE A 533 11.89 4.23 -9.19
CA ILE A 533 11.07 4.95 -8.21
C ILE A 533 10.39 6.15 -8.88
N ALA A 534 11.06 6.89 -9.78
CA ALA A 534 10.42 7.96 -10.55
C ALA A 534 9.36 7.43 -11.54
N ALA A 535 9.57 6.23 -12.10
CA ALA A 535 8.60 5.54 -12.95
C ALA A 535 7.43 4.97 -12.14
N LEU A 536 7.67 4.45 -10.93
CA LEU A 536 6.63 3.92 -10.04
C LEU A 536 5.84 5.06 -9.35
N ALA A 537 6.51 6.16 -8.98
CA ALA A 537 5.89 7.40 -8.53
C ALA A 537 5.04 8.05 -9.62
N SER A 538 5.33 7.78 -10.90
CA SER A 538 4.48 8.20 -12.02
C SER A 538 3.21 7.35 -12.22
N GLY A 539 3.04 6.27 -11.44
CA GLY A 539 1.81 5.47 -11.42
C GLY A 539 0.64 6.12 -10.67
N GLY A 540 0.82 7.31 -10.09
CA GLY A 540 -0.21 8.00 -9.30
C GLY A 540 -0.03 9.50 -9.21
N GLY A 541 0.06 10.19 -10.36
CA GLY A 541 0.02 11.66 -10.46
C GLY A 541 1.13 12.21 -11.34
N GLY A 542 0.77 12.90 -12.43
CA GLY A 542 1.73 13.50 -13.36
C GLY A 542 2.74 14.42 -12.65
N GLY A 543 3.97 14.41 -13.13
CA GLY A 543 5.11 15.09 -12.50
C GLY A 543 6.46 14.97 -13.23
N LYS A 544 6.54 14.24 -14.36
CA LYS A 544 7.76 14.16 -15.18
C LYS A 544 7.97 15.42 -16.02
N ASN A 545 6.88 16.02 -16.48
CA ASN A 545 6.95 17.25 -17.26
C ASN A 545 7.21 18.47 -16.38
N LEU A 546 8.38 19.09 -16.56
CA LEU A 546 8.78 20.30 -15.85
C LEU A 546 8.02 21.55 -16.32
N LEU A 547 7.43 21.53 -17.52
CA LEU A 547 6.62 22.63 -18.02
C LEU A 547 5.26 22.64 -17.29
N ILE A 548 4.95 23.75 -16.62
CA ILE A 548 3.67 24.00 -15.96
C ILE A 548 2.67 24.53 -16.98
N ASN A 549 1.41 24.10 -16.87
CA ASN A 549 0.34 24.48 -17.79
C ASN A 549 0.72 24.22 -19.25
N ALA A 550 1.33 23.06 -19.53
CA ALA A 550 1.84 22.72 -20.87
C ALA A 550 0.74 22.71 -21.94
N LEU A 551 -0.48 22.30 -21.57
CA LEU A 551 -1.68 22.37 -22.42
C LEU A 551 -2.29 23.78 -22.49
N GLY A 552 -1.85 24.70 -21.61
CA GLY A 552 -2.34 26.07 -21.47
C GLY A 552 -3.84 26.16 -21.21
N THR A 553 -4.41 25.19 -20.48
CA THR A 553 -5.83 25.15 -20.11
C THR A 553 -6.16 26.11 -18.96
N ILE A 554 -5.17 26.43 -18.13
CA ILE A 554 -5.31 27.42 -17.05
C ILE A 554 -5.03 28.83 -17.61
N ASN A 555 -5.98 29.74 -17.43
CA ASN A 555 -5.91 31.13 -17.92
C ASN A 555 -6.62 32.06 -16.93
N GLN A 556 -6.11 32.16 -15.70
CA GLN A 556 -6.67 33.05 -14.69
C GLN A 556 -6.51 34.52 -15.11
N ARG A 557 -5.46 34.84 -15.87
CA ARG A 557 -5.20 36.19 -16.39
C ARG A 557 -6.21 36.69 -17.43
N GLY A 558 -7.08 35.81 -17.95
CA GLY A 558 -8.06 36.17 -18.97
C GLY A 558 -7.45 36.56 -20.31
N TYR A 559 -6.24 36.09 -20.63
CA TYR A 559 -5.60 36.37 -21.91
C TYR A 559 -6.45 35.84 -23.07
N THR A 560 -6.71 36.69 -24.05
CA THR A 560 -7.51 36.34 -25.23
C THR A 560 -6.59 35.94 -26.38
N SER A 561 -6.76 34.73 -26.92
CA SER A 561 -5.99 34.18 -28.05
C SER A 561 -5.80 35.20 -29.17
N GLY A 562 -4.54 35.43 -29.58
CA GLY A 562 -4.19 36.36 -30.65
C GLY A 562 -4.09 37.84 -30.26
N SER A 563 -4.40 38.20 -29.01
CA SER A 563 -4.26 39.60 -28.53
C SER A 563 -2.78 39.99 -28.41
N ALA A 564 -2.40 41.15 -28.93
CA ALA A 564 -1.02 41.64 -28.84
C ALA A 564 -0.67 42.01 -27.39
N THR A 565 0.49 41.55 -26.92
CA THR A 565 1.03 41.93 -25.62
C THR A 565 1.44 43.41 -25.58
N SER A 566 1.21 44.07 -24.46
CA SER A 566 1.50 45.49 -24.24
C SER A 566 2.95 45.76 -23.83
N SER A 567 3.63 44.74 -23.33
CA SER A 567 4.99 44.78 -22.81
C SER A 567 5.79 43.54 -23.20
N ALA A 568 7.12 43.62 -23.12
CA ALA A 568 7.98 42.46 -23.33
C ALA A 568 7.92 41.54 -22.10
N ASN A 569 8.04 40.23 -22.30
CA ASN A 569 7.93 39.21 -21.26
C ASN A 569 6.57 39.20 -20.54
N GLU A 570 5.51 39.61 -21.23
CA GLU A 570 4.15 39.65 -20.66
C GLU A 570 3.56 38.25 -20.59
N TYR A 571 3.15 37.84 -19.38
CA TYR A 571 2.49 36.56 -19.13
C TYR A 571 1.08 36.54 -19.71
N THR A 572 0.74 35.44 -20.39
CA THR A 572 -0.49 35.26 -21.18
C THR A 572 -1.38 34.19 -20.57
N VAL A 573 -1.45 32.99 -21.15
CA VAL A 573 -2.05 31.82 -20.50
C VAL A 573 -1.08 31.36 -19.41
N ASP A 574 -1.47 31.53 -18.15
CA ASP A 574 -0.66 31.36 -16.92
C ASP A 574 0.63 30.55 -17.11
N ARG A 575 1.77 31.10 -16.67
CA ARG A 575 3.15 30.58 -16.85
C ARG A 575 3.81 30.80 -18.21
N TRP A 576 3.05 31.02 -19.28
CA TRP A 576 3.60 31.31 -20.60
C TRP A 576 3.68 32.81 -20.87
N ARG A 577 4.87 33.32 -21.19
CA ARG A 577 5.08 34.74 -21.52
C ARG A 577 5.52 34.95 -22.96
N VAL A 578 4.99 35.97 -23.60
CA VAL A 578 5.44 36.41 -24.92
C VAL A 578 6.64 37.33 -24.74
N VAL A 579 7.74 37.00 -25.41
CA VAL A 579 9.04 37.65 -25.19
C VAL A 579 9.06 39.06 -25.78
N THR A 580 8.45 39.25 -26.94
CA THR A 580 8.49 40.51 -27.69
C THR A 580 7.17 41.26 -27.60
N SER A 581 7.20 42.48 -27.08
CA SER A 581 6.05 43.40 -27.03
C SER A 581 5.41 43.57 -28.41
N GLY A 582 4.08 43.66 -28.43
CA GLY A 582 3.27 43.82 -29.65
C GLY A 582 3.05 42.52 -30.44
N GLN A 583 3.66 41.41 -30.04
CA GLN A 583 3.39 40.09 -30.60
C GLN A 583 2.34 39.34 -29.76
N SER A 584 1.75 38.30 -30.34
CA SER A 584 0.68 37.54 -29.72
C SER A 584 0.93 36.03 -29.77
N LEU A 585 0.57 35.38 -28.67
CA LEU A 585 0.33 33.94 -28.63
C LEU A 585 -1.11 33.68 -29.08
N SER A 586 -1.32 32.76 -30.00
CA SER A 586 -2.64 32.27 -30.38
C SER A 586 -2.68 30.76 -30.34
N TRP A 587 -3.87 30.17 -30.35
CA TRP A 587 -4.05 28.72 -30.42
C TRP A 587 -5.37 28.34 -31.11
N THR A 588 -5.38 27.13 -31.64
CA THR A 588 -6.59 26.38 -31.99
C THR A 588 -6.76 25.24 -31.00
N GLU A 589 -8.00 24.76 -30.82
CA GLU A 589 -8.31 23.67 -29.89
C GLU A 589 -9.02 22.54 -30.64
N SER A 590 -8.53 21.32 -30.48
CA SER A 590 -9.11 20.12 -31.08
C SER A 590 -8.93 18.95 -30.13
N GLU A 591 -9.97 18.15 -29.91
CA GLU A 591 -9.94 16.97 -29.02
C GLU A 591 -9.40 17.26 -27.60
N GLY A 592 -9.60 18.48 -27.09
CA GLY A 592 -9.11 18.91 -25.76
C GLY A 592 -7.64 19.29 -25.70
N VAL A 593 -6.94 19.36 -26.85
CA VAL A 593 -5.53 19.79 -26.96
C VAL A 593 -5.45 21.15 -27.63
N ARG A 594 -4.72 22.10 -27.01
CA ARG A 594 -4.40 23.39 -27.61
C ARG A 594 -3.13 23.28 -28.45
N THR A 595 -3.25 23.65 -29.72
CA THR A 595 -2.10 23.85 -30.61
C THR A 595 -1.76 25.33 -30.63
N PHE A 596 -0.70 25.71 -29.91
CA PHE A 596 -0.20 27.07 -29.88
C PHE A 596 0.49 27.44 -31.18
N THR A 597 0.32 28.68 -31.61
CA THR A 597 1.13 29.31 -32.64
C THR A 597 2.08 30.28 -31.95
N ALA A 598 3.36 29.92 -31.89
CA ALA A 598 4.40 30.71 -31.26
C ALA A 598 4.74 31.94 -32.14
N PRO A 599 4.76 33.16 -31.57
CA PRO A 599 5.18 34.34 -32.31
C PRO A 599 6.67 34.28 -32.67
N ALA A 600 7.11 35.13 -33.61
CA ALA A 600 8.48 35.11 -34.11
C ALA A 600 9.54 35.44 -33.04
N GLY A 601 9.20 36.32 -32.09
CA GLY A 601 10.03 36.63 -30.93
C GLY A 601 10.01 35.56 -29.84
N GLY A 602 9.05 34.64 -29.94
CA GLY A 602 8.92 33.49 -29.07
C GLY A 602 7.93 33.66 -27.93
N VAL A 603 7.48 32.51 -27.44
CA VAL A 603 6.77 32.33 -26.18
C VAL A 603 7.61 31.40 -25.31
N GLU A 604 7.76 31.74 -24.04
CA GLU A 604 8.64 31.00 -23.14
C GLU A 604 8.03 30.75 -21.77
N GLN A 605 8.59 29.74 -21.10
CA GLN A 605 8.36 29.45 -19.71
C GLN A 605 9.71 29.35 -18.98
N VAL A 606 9.79 29.97 -17.81
CA VAL A 606 10.97 29.88 -16.91
C VAL A 606 10.66 28.90 -15.80
N ILE A 607 11.41 27.80 -15.73
CA ILE A 607 11.29 26.72 -14.75
C ILE A 607 12.24 27.04 -13.59
N GLU A 608 11.72 26.99 -12.36
CA GLU A 608 12.52 27.21 -11.14
C GLU A 608 13.62 26.16 -11.00
N GLY A 609 14.83 26.60 -10.65
CA GLY A 609 15.97 25.70 -10.40
C GLY A 609 15.73 24.69 -9.28
N GLY A 610 14.83 25.00 -8.33
CA GLY A 610 14.41 24.07 -7.28
C GLY A 610 13.66 22.84 -7.80
N ALA A 611 13.11 22.88 -9.02
CA ALA A 611 12.47 21.75 -9.69
C ALA A 611 13.45 20.93 -10.56
N ILE A 612 14.72 21.31 -10.62
CA ILE A 612 15.70 20.78 -11.58
C ILE A 612 16.78 20.01 -10.85
N LEU A 613 17.01 18.78 -11.29
CA LEU A 613 18.15 17.96 -10.89
C LEU A 613 19.24 18.10 -11.94
N SER A 614 20.50 17.94 -11.54
CA SER A 614 21.60 17.91 -12.53
C SER A 614 21.50 16.63 -13.37
N GLY A 615 21.50 16.77 -14.70
CA GLY A 615 21.43 15.63 -15.60
C GLY A 615 20.98 16.01 -17.02
N ASP A 616 20.80 14.99 -17.85
CA ASP A 616 20.28 15.16 -19.21
C ASP A 616 18.75 15.20 -19.19
N TYR A 617 18.20 16.12 -19.97
CA TYR A 617 16.78 16.33 -20.17
C TYR A 617 16.47 16.30 -21.66
N VAL A 618 15.29 15.82 -22.01
CA VAL A 618 14.79 15.81 -23.38
C VAL A 618 13.63 16.77 -23.50
N LEU A 619 13.63 17.58 -24.58
CA LEU A 619 12.52 18.47 -24.93
C LEU A 619 11.78 17.90 -26.14
N SER A 620 10.48 17.62 -26.01
CA SER A 620 9.60 17.15 -27.07
C SER A 620 8.35 18.01 -27.21
N TRP A 621 7.76 18.04 -28.41
CA TRP A 621 6.48 18.70 -28.70
C TRP A 621 5.91 18.20 -30.04
N ASP A 622 4.62 18.40 -30.29
CA ASP A 622 4.02 18.22 -31.61
C ASP A 622 3.96 19.56 -32.34
N GLY A 623 4.48 19.64 -33.57
CA GLY A 623 4.33 20.82 -34.42
C GLY A 623 5.61 21.28 -35.12
N THR A 624 5.59 22.54 -35.56
CA THR A 624 6.60 23.12 -36.47
C THR A 624 7.46 24.21 -35.83
N ALA A 625 7.16 24.61 -34.59
CA ALA A 625 7.94 25.61 -33.88
C ALA A 625 9.39 25.16 -33.70
N THR A 626 10.31 26.13 -33.67
CA THR A 626 11.68 25.92 -33.20
C THR A 626 11.73 26.12 -31.69
N ALA A 627 12.64 25.42 -31.00
CA ALA A 627 12.78 25.53 -29.56
C ALA A 627 14.21 25.86 -29.11
N THR A 628 14.33 26.56 -28.00
CA THR A 628 15.60 26.76 -27.29
C THR A 628 15.44 26.45 -25.80
N VAL A 629 16.50 25.92 -25.19
CA VAL A 629 16.63 25.75 -23.74
C VAL A 629 17.84 26.56 -23.27
N ASN A 630 17.62 27.52 -22.38
CA ASN A 630 18.62 28.53 -21.98
C ASN A 630 19.27 29.25 -23.17
N GLY A 631 18.48 29.52 -24.21
CA GLY A 631 18.93 30.16 -25.44
C GLY A 631 19.68 29.25 -26.42
N ASN A 632 20.01 28.01 -26.04
CA ASN A 632 20.61 27.02 -26.94
C ASN A 632 19.52 26.33 -27.75
N ALA A 633 19.71 26.21 -29.07
CA ALA A 633 18.75 25.51 -29.93
C ALA A 633 18.67 24.01 -29.58
N VAL A 634 17.45 23.49 -29.46
CA VAL A 634 17.18 22.07 -29.20
C VAL A 634 16.20 21.57 -30.27
N SER A 635 16.51 20.43 -30.88
CA SER A 635 15.61 19.76 -31.82
C SER A 635 14.45 19.10 -31.08
N ASN A 636 13.35 18.85 -31.77
CA ASN A 636 12.25 18.06 -31.19
C ASN A 636 12.73 16.64 -30.84
N GLY A 637 12.57 16.23 -29.59
CA GLY A 637 13.13 14.99 -29.03
C GLY A 637 14.64 15.06 -28.77
N GLY A 638 15.25 16.25 -28.86
CA GLY A 638 16.67 16.47 -28.59
C GLY A 638 16.98 16.63 -27.10
N THR A 639 18.20 16.29 -26.71
CA THR A 639 18.66 16.34 -25.32
C THR A 639 19.43 17.61 -24.99
N VAL A 640 19.38 18.02 -23.72
CA VAL A 640 20.09 19.14 -23.13
C VAL A 640 20.50 18.79 -21.69
N THR A 641 21.75 19.07 -21.33
CA THR A 641 22.22 18.88 -19.96
C THR A 641 21.87 20.11 -19.12
N LEU A 642 21.12 19.92 -18.04
CA LEU A 642 20.74 20.96 -17.09
C LEU A 642 21.52 20.81 -15.79
N THR A 643 21.76 21.94 -15.11
CA THR A 643 22.38 21.97 -13.78
C THR A 643 21.31 22.24 -12.74
N GLY A 644 21.21 21.38 -11.74
CA GLY A 644 20.22 21.54 -10.67
C GLY A 644 20.41 22.84 -9.88
N GLY A 645 19.31 23.39 -9.38
CA GLY A 645 19.31 24.65 -8.63
C GLY A 645 19.41 25.93 -9.45
N SER A 646 19.56 25.85 -10.78
CA SER A 646 19.56 27.02 -11.68
C SER A 646 18.26 27.07 -12.49
N ASP A 647 17.66 28.25 -12.62
CA ASP A 647 16.46 28.42 -13.44
C ASP A 647 16.73 28.08 -14.91
N VAL A 648 15.72 27.49 -15.57
CA VAL A 648 15.81 27.08 -16.97
C VAL A 648 14.70 27.71 -17.79
N THR A 649 15.07 28.35 -18.90
CA THR A 649 14.10 28.94 -19.82
C THR A 649 13.90 28.04 -21.03
N VAL A 650 12.67 27.59 -21.27
CA VAL A 650 12.26 26.90 -22.49
C VAL A 650 11.46 27.87 -23.35
N ARG A 651 11.90 28.09 -24.58
CA ARG A 651 11.25 29.02 -25.52
C ARG A 651 10.91 28.31 -26.83
N PHE A 652 9.67 28.46 -27.28
CA PHE A 652 9.21 28.10 -28.61
C PHE A 652 9.09 29.34 -29.49
N SER A 653 9.47 29.27 -30.76
CA SER A 653 9.46 30.41 -31.69
C SER A 653 9.14 29.98 -33.12
N GLY A 654 8.35 30.80 -33.81
CA GLY A 654 8.12 30.69 -35.25
C GLY A 654 7.58 29.32 -35.70
N GLY A 655 6.30 29.06 -35.44
CA GLY A 655 5.62 27.83 -35.84
C GLY A 655 4.57 27.41 -34.81
N THR A 656 4.11 26.17 -34.88
CA THR A 656 3.13 25.61 -33.93
C THR A 656 3.75 24.65 -32.94
N PHE A 657 3.21 24.58 -31.72
CA PHE A 657 3.53 23.53 -30.75
C PHE A 657 2.30 23.11 -29.94
N SER A 658 2.17 21.82 -29.68
CA SER A 658 1.23 21.19 -28.74
C SER A 658 1.95 20.11 -27.95
N LEU A 659 1.38 19.70 -26.81
CA LEU A 659 1.95 18.67 -25.92
C LEU A 659 3.45 18.88 -25.60
N PRO A 660 3.91 20.10 -25.25
CA PRO A 660 5.33 20.32 -24.98
C PRO A 660 5.73 19.65 -23.66
N GLN A 661 6.82 18.89 -23.67
CA GLN A 661 7.34 18.18 -22.51
C GLN A 661 8.84 18.36 -22.38
N LEU A 662 9.27 18.86 -21.21
CA LEU A 662 10.67 18.80 -20.78
C LEU A 662 10.75 17.83 -19.62
N GLU A 663 11.47 16.72 -19.80
CA GLU A 663 11.57 15.65 -18.81
C GLU A 663 13.01 15.16 -18.67
N MET A 664 13.34 14.59 -17.51
CA MET A 664 14.67 14.05 -17.26
C MET A 664 14.86 12.72 -18.00
N GLY A 665 15.94 12.62 -18.78
CA GLY A 665 16.24 11.46 -19.61
C GLY A 665 16.88 11.84 -20.94
N ASP A 666 17.22 10.81 -21.71
CA ASP A 666 17.85 10.92 -23.03
C ASP A 666 16.88 10.65 -24.19
N LYS A 667 15.64 10.23 -23.89
CA LYS A 667 14.60 9.90 -24.87
C LYS A 667 13.26 10.46 -24.43
N ALA A 668 12.54 11.07 -25.37
CA ALA A 668 11.19 11.56 -25.15
C ALA A 668 10.24 10.40 -24.85
N THR A 669 9.40 10.56 -23.84
CA THR A 669 8.32 9.64 -23.49
C THR A 669 6.98 10.22 -23.90
N ASP A 670 5.90 9.44 -23.71
CA ASP A 670 4.54 9.93 -23.93
C ASP A 670 4.26 11.16 -23.07
N PHE A 671 3.41 12.06 -23.58
CA PHE A 671 3.07 13.30 -22.88
C PHE A 671 2.41 13.01 -21.51
N ASP A 672 3.03 13.53 -20.44
CA ASP A 672 2.55 13.45 -19.07
C ASP A 672 1.51 14.53 -18.79
N ALA A 673 0.24 14.16 -18.95
CA ALA A 673 -0.88 15.03 -18.67
C ALA A 673 -1.18 15.09 -17.16
N ARG A 674 -1.03 16.28 -16.56
CA ARG A 674 -1.48 16.52 -15.18
C ARG A 674 -2.96 16.86 -15.10
N HIS A 675 -3.60 16.45 -14.00
CA HIS A 675 -5.00 16.78 -13.73
C HIS A 675 -5.18 18.31 -13.67
N PRO A 676 -6.26 18.89 -14.25
CA PRO A 676 -6.46 20.34 -14.28
C PRO A 676 -6.40 21.03 -12.91
N GLY A 677 -6.83 20.36 -11.85
CA GLY A 677 -6.73 20.88 -10.47
C GLY A 677 -5.27 21.00 -9.97
N GLN A 678 -4.40 20.09 -10.38
CA GLN A 678 -2.97 20.14 -10.07
C GLN A 678 -2.29 21.25 -10.89
N GLU A 679 -2.63 21.38 -12.17
CA GLU A 679 -2.16 22.50 -13.00
C GLU A 679 -2.59 23.85 -12.44
N LEU A 680 -3.84 23.97 -11.99
CA LEU A 680 -4.34 25.19 -11.35
C LEU A 680 -3.55 25.52 -10.07
N PHE A 681 -3.29 24.53 -9.21
CA PHE A 681 -2.51 24.73 -8.00
C PHE A 681 -1.06 25.16 -8.30
N LEU A 682 -0.42 24.52 -9.29
CA LEU A 682 0.92 24.90 -9.75
C LEU A 682 0.94 26.31 -10.36
N CYS A 683 -0.07 26.69 -11.15
CA CYS A 683 -0.21 28.05 -11.67
C CYS A 683 -0.42 29.07 -10.54
N GLN A 684 -1.24 28.72 -9.54
CA GLN A 684 -1.53 29.56 -8.38
C GLN A 684 -0.32 29.84 -7.50
N ARG A 685 0.74 29.03 -7.56
CA ARG A 685 2.03 29.36 -6.93
C ARG A 685 2.68 30.61 -7.53
N TYR A 686 2.42 30.92 -8.81
CA TYR A 686 3.02 32.05 -9.52
C TYR A 686 2.03 33.18 -9.77
N TYR A 687 0.78 32.88 -10.07
CA TYR A 687 -0.24 33.89 -10.30
C TYR A 687 -1.61 33.44 -9.78
N GLU A 688 -2.25 34.31 -9.01
CA GLU A 688 -3.61 34.10 -8.55
C GLU A 688 -4.42 35.38 -8.66
N GLU A 689 -5.65 35.23 -9.15
CA GLU A 689 -6.71 36.22 -8.98
C GLU A 689 -7.73 35.67 -7.98
N GLY A 690 -8.23 36.54 -7.10
CA GLY A 690 -9.17 36.17 -6.07
C GLY A 690 -10.12 37.29 -5.68
N THR A 691 -11.24 36.89 -5.08
CA THR A 691 -12.21 37.79 -4.47
C THR A 691 -12.63 37.22 -3.12
N ASP A 692 -12.46 37.99 -2.05
CA ASP A 692 -13.07 37.71 -0.76
C ASP A 692 -14.33 38.58 -0.60
N LEU A 693 -15.49 37.94 -0.55
CA LEU A 693 -16.80 38.60 -0.51
C LEU A 693 -17.23 39.02 0.90
N ASN A 694 -16.58 38.51 1.96
CA ASN A 694 -17.04 38.67 3.35
C ASN A 694 -15.98 39.21 4.30
N GLY A 695 -14.85 39.69 3.79
CA GLY A 695 -13.80 40.06 4.71
C GLY A 695 -14.14 41.31 5.51
N ILE A 696 -13.58 41.32 6.72
CA ILE A 696 -13.90 42.25 7.78
C ILE A 696 -12.86 43.37 7.76
N TYR A 697 -13.34 44.60 7.72
CA TYR A 697 -12.53 45.80 7.89
C TYR A 697 -12.64 46.29 9.33
N VAL A 698 -11.50 46.55 9.95
CA VAL A 698 -11.40 47.18 11.27
C VAL A 698 -10.79 48.57 11.10
N GLN A 699 -11.56 49.60 11.49
CA GLN A 699 -11.08 50.99 11.46
C GLN A 699 -10.14 51.25 12.64
N TYR A 700 -8.84 51.42 12.35
CA TYR A 700 -7.84 51.73 13.36
C TYR A 700 -7.98 53.17 13.86
N ASN A 701 -8.20 54.10 12.93
CA ASN A 701 -8.38 55.52 13.23
C ASN A 701 -9.18 56.21 12.10
N ALA A 702 -9.32 57.53 12.19
CA ALA A 702 -10.05 58.32 11.20
C ALA A 702 -9.43 58.33 9.80
N SER A 703 -8.22 57.78 9.61
CA SER A 703 -7.46 57.82 8.36
C SER A 703 -7.23 56.44 7.72
N TYR A 704 -7.29 55.35 8.49
CA TYR A 704 -7.02 54.00 7.98
C TYR A 704 -7.93 52.91 8.55
N CYS A 705 -8.25 51.94 7.69
CA CYS A 705 -8.81 50.65 8.06
C CYS A 705 -7.91 49.52 7.55
N ARG A 706 -7.96 48.37 8.23
CA ARG A 706 -7.26 47.15 7.81
C ARG A 706 -8.28 46.05 7.58
N PHE A 707 -8.01 45.22 6.59
CA PHE A 707 -8.74 44.01 6.31
C PHE A 707 -8.10 42.82 7.03
N ASN A 708 -8.91 41.84 7.44
CA ASN A 708 -8.37 40.57 7.94
C ASN A 708 -7.42 39.93 6.91
N ARG A 709 -6.44 39.17 7.38
CA ARG A 709 -5.45 38.54 6.49
C ARG A 709 -6.16 37.55 5.57
N VAL A 710 -5.94 37.70 4.26
CA VAL A 710 -6.39 36.79 3.22
C VAL A 710 -5.24 35.85 2.89
N GLY A 711 -5.47 34.55 3.03
CA GLY A 711 -4.52 33.53 2.60
C GLY A 711 -4.62 33.29 1.09
N PHE A 712 -3.50 33.04 0.43
CA PHE A 712 -3.48 32.58 -0.96
C PHE A 712 -3.88 31.10 -1.03
N LYS A 713 -4.40 30.67 -2.18
CA LYS A 713 -4.75 29.26 -2.42
C LYS A 713 -3.53 28.35 -2.50
N ALA A 714 -2.39 28.90 -2.91
CA ALA A 714 -1.10 28.26 -2.88
C ALA A 714 -0.05 29.27 -2.36
N THR A 715 0.83 28.82 -1.46
CA THR A 715 1.99 29.61 -1.05
C THR A 715 2.80 30.00 -2.28
N LYS A 716 2.99 31.31 -2.46
CA LYS A 716 3.71 31.88 -3.58
C LYS A 716 5.18 31.53 -3.50
N ARG A 717 5.86 31.48 -4.66
CA ARG A 717 7.30 31.21 -4.68
C ARG A 717 8.11 32.30 -3.93
N VAL A 718 7.64 33.53 -3.98
CA VAL A 718 8.19 34.73 -3.32
C VAL A 718 7.03 35.63 -2.92
N SER A 719 7.28 36.63 -2.07
CA SER A 719 6.28 37.68 -1.80
C SER A 719 5.81 38.29 -3.14
N PRO A 720 4.51 38.19 -3.47
CA PRO A 720 4.00 38.59 -4.78
C PRO A 720 3.90 40.11 -4.92
N THR A 721 3.93 40.58 -6.17
CA THR A 721 3.43 41.91 -6.52
C THR A 721 1.92 41.88 -6.52
N MET A 722 1.31 42.77 -5.73
CA MET A 722 -0.13 42.77 -5.49
C MET A 722 -0.83 43.92 -6.23
N THR A 723 -1.95 43.63 -6.89
CA THR A 723 -2.97 44.65 -7.22
C THR A 723 -4.20 44.34 -6.39
N ILE A 724 -4.63 45.29 -5.55
CA ILE A 724 -5.73 45.06 -4.60
C ILE A 724 -6.73 46.20 -4.71
N SER A 725 -8.01 45.86 -4.75
CA SER A 725 -9.10 46.83 -4.64
C SER A 725 -10.11 46.38 -3.60
N GLY A 726 -10.64 47.33 -2.83
CA GLY A 726 -11.61 47.07 -1.77
C GLY A 726 -12.89 47.87 -2.02
N THR A 727 -14.04 47.22 -1.83
CA THR A 727 -15.36 47.87 -1.87
C THR A 727 -16.12 47.58 -0.58
N ARG A 728 -16.78 48.59 -0.02
CA ARG A 728 -17.61 48.44 1.19
C ARG A 728 -19.02 47.96 0.81
N VAL A 729 -19.55 46.99 1.56
CA VAL A 729 -20.91 46.44 1.31
C VAL A 729 -21.89 46.72 2.47
N GLY A 730 -21.44 47.13 3.68
CA GLY A 730 -22.35 47.60 4.75
C GLY A 730 -21.70 48.10 6.05
N GLY A 731 -22.43 48.90 6.86
CA GLY A 731 -22.09 49.35 8.23
C GLY A 731 -21.08 50.52 8.38
N GLY A 732 -21.42 51.61 9.11
CA GLY A 732 -20.50 52.75 9.42
C GLY A 732 -20.56 53.98 8.49
N SER A 733 -20.14 55.16 8.96
CA SER A 733 -20.04 56.41 8.17
C SER A 733 -18.58 56.60 7.70
N GLY A 734 -18.31 56.50 6.39
CA GLY A 734 -16.98 56.68 5.79
C GLY A 734 -16.84 56.03 4.41
N THR A 735 -15.89 56.50 3.59
CA THR A 735 -15.61 55.98 2.24
C THR A 735 -14.21 55.35 2.20
N ILE A 736 -14.11 54.10 1.71
CA ILE A 736 -12.82 53.43 1.46
C ILE A 736 -12.13 54.13 0.29
N GLY A 737 -10.90 54.58 0.52
CA GLY A 737 -10.04 55.24 -0.46
C GLY A 737 -9.03 54.29 -1.09
N SER A 738 -7.87 54.80 -1.48
CA SER A 738 -6.80 54.02 -2.09
C SER A 738 -6.15 53.05 -1.10
N LEU A 739 -5.55 51.98 -1.65
CA LEU A 739 -4.62 51.12 -0.93
C LEU A 739 -3.50 51.99 -0.33
N PHE A 740 -3.24 51.80 0.96
CA PHE A 740 -2.17 52.48 1.69
C PHE A 740 -0.98 51.55 1.91
N ASN A 741 -1.23 50.27 2.22
CA ASN A 741 -0.22 49.21 2.37
C ASN A 741 -0.91 47.84 2.27
N SER A 742 -0.21 46.77 1.91
CA SER A 742 -0.75 45.42 1.76
C SER A 742 -0.23 44.37 2.75
N ASN A 743 0.85 44.63 3.49
CA ASN A 743 1.49 43.67 4.41
C ASN A 743 1.46 42.23 3.86
N GLU A 744 2.04 42.08 2.67
CA GLU A 744 2.10 40.85 1.90
C GLU A 744 3.32 39.99 2.23
N ASP A 745 3.12 38.69 2.26
CA ASP A 745 4.15 37.65 2.29
C ASP A 745 3.78 36.54 1.30
N ALA A 746 4.55 35.46 1.26
CA ALA A 746 4.29 34.35 0.34
C ALA A 746 2.98 33.60 0.63
N ASP A 747 2.42 33.70 1.85
CA ASP A 747 1.24 32.93 2.25
C ASP A 747 -0.05 33.75 2.18
N GLY A 748 0.05 35.07 2.18
CA GLY A 748 -1.12 35.93 2.11
C GLY A 748 -0.81 37.41 2.23
N PHE A 749 -1.86 38.19 2.41
CA PHE A 749 -1.76 39.65 2.53
C PHE A 749 -2.85 40.19 3.46
N ALA A 750 -2.62 41.37 4.03
CA ALA A 750 -3.56 42.05 4.91
C ALA A 750 -3.67 43.53 4.54
N PRO A 751 -4.56 43.89 3.59
CA PRO A 751 -4.57 45.23 3.03
C PRO A 751 -5.04 46.28 4.02
N ILE A 752 -4.39 47.43 3.97
CA ILE A 752 -4.69 48.65 4.70
C ILE A 752 -5.13 49.67 3.67
N PHE A 753 -6.35 50.17 3.80
CA PHE A 753 -6.88 51.21 2.94
C PHE A 753 -6.97 52.53 3.70
N SER A 754 -6.81 53.63 2.95
CA SER A 754 -7.21 54.94 3.46
C SER A 754 -8.73 54.98 3.63
N ILE A 755 -9.21 55.75 4.59
CA ILE A 755 -10.64 56.00 4.79
C ILE A 755 -10.88 57.49 5.00
N SER A 756 -11.95 58.03 4.41
CA SER A 756 -12.43 59.38 4.69
C SER A 756 -13.72 59.33 5.50
N GLY A 757 -13.67 59.81 6.74
CA GLY A 757 -14.81 59.83 7.67
C GLY A 757 -14.93 58.58 8.56
N GLY A 758 -15.53 58.75 9.74
CA GLY A 758 -15.76 57.68 10.72
C GLY A 758 -14.95 57.83 12.02
N ALA A 759 -15.46 57.25 13.11
CA ALA A 759 -14.77 57.17 14.40
C ALA A 759 -13.94 55.88 14.50
N SER A 760 -12.81 55.90 15.22
CA SER A 760 -11.98 54.70 15.47
C SER A 760 -12.80 53.57 16.09
N GLY A 761 -12.53 52.33 15.70
CA GLY A 761 -13.15 51.12 16.28
C GLY A 761 -14.39 50.58 15.55
N ASN A 762 -14.79 51.19 14.43
CA ASN A 762 -15.86 50.62 13.59
C ASN A 762 -15.41 49.33 12.90
N VAL A 763 -16.33 48.36 12.83
CA VAL A 763 -16.16 47.12 12.06
C VAL A 763 -17.19 47.12 10.93
N PHE A 764 -16.74 46.85 9.71
CA PHE A 764 -17.61 46.78 8.53
C PHE A 764 -17.23 45.62 7.62
N VAL A 765 -18.19 45.19 6.79
CA VAL A 765 -18.01 44.08 5.85
C VAL A 765 -17.89 44.65 4.44
N GLY A 766 -17.01 44.05 3.65
CA GLY A 766 -16.93 44.38 2.24
C GLY A 766 -16.20 43.32 1.43
N THR A 767 -16.03 43.64 0.16
CA THR A 767 -15.39 42.78 -0.82
C THR A 767 -13.97 43.28 -1.07
N VAL A 768 -13.01 42.37 -1.17
CA VAL A 768 -11.67 42.65 -1.67
C VAL A 768 -11.44 41.78 -2.90
N THR A 769 -11.06 42.41 -4.02
CA THR A 769 -10.54 41.72 -5.19
C THR A 769 -9.04 41.93 -5.25
N PHE A 770 -8.30 40.91 -5.69
CA PHE A 770 -6.86 40.99 -5.78
C PHE A 770 -6.30 40.17 -6.94
N THR A 771 -5.16 40.62 -7.44
CA THR A 771 -4.22 39.79 -8.20
C THR A 771 -2.89 39.74 -7.45
N ALA A 772 -2.29 38.55 -7.41
CA ALA A 772 -1.01 38.28 -6.79
C ALA A 772 -0.08 37.67 -7.85
N ASP A 773 0.96 38.42 -8.24
CA ASP A 773 1.92 38.00 -9.26
C ASP A 773 3.31 37.78 -8.66
N ALA A 774 3.73 36.53 -8.64
CA ALA A 774 5.03 36.05 -8.19
C ALA A 774 5.75 35.32 -9.34
N GLU A 775 5.61 35.75 -10.59
CA GLU A 775 6.36 35.16 -11.71
C GLU A 775 7.88 35.44 -11.64
N LEU A 776 8.67 34.75 -12.47
CA LEU A 776 10.14 34.78 -12.51
C LEU A 776 10.74 35.84 -13.44
#